data_AF-A0A4V5N7G8-F1
#
_entry.id   AF-A0A4V5N7G8-F1
#
_cell.length_a   1.000
_cell.length_b   1.000
_cell.length_c   1.000
_cell.angle_alpha   90.00
_cell.angle_beta   90.00
_cell.angle_gamma   90.00
#
_symmetry.space_group_name_H-M   'P 1'
#
loop_
_entity.id
_entity.type
_entity.pdbx_description
1 polymer ?
#
loop_
_entity_poly.entity_id
_entity_poly.type
_entity_poly.pdbx_seq_one_letter_code
_entity_poly.pdbx_strand_id
1 'polypeptide(L)'
;MARFPAFEDYTQKRNFADGIKRCNELLRKNPKNVQLLTTKLRLLYAAGSDEVSQVLDELVAAPPREIQDVVEVESVVIDGQSNVFPRPSSAGPAVAKIWDAAAKAVTNADQKLEILTLRFERAVLDDRLTDAQQALIQLKAIQPRNRVVYMAHAAFTQLISTSNEDLQARLAMGLARKAVSERFGDDKTLDCRVPGQIFAVQGSVKDLESIEGGPFQDSKHVSDARRRRQGQVTANGSATLPKVPEPGSVPTQEWLAAEVSSLKRTFATLIDYGASTEALRAFATNAIRLFQESISNLSAGATRSPVDACFLAISALVRMFEQTTDTQYLLHSAYLAESLLRHREHTHEARLVLVYLYMRLNLGSLAMRLFDSLNIKEIQHDTVAHVLFTRLSLIHPHPTNWGYGDADGMVPFKRTAHALKVYVRCEDKLAETQASVLSHGQTGIVFDLQELRDSLRMSLSRRVTLLEHRRVARLTKGAIGDDEAARAMGPLACENWVQTKDNRDFDAAFDYGYNVERVLHGRGGSMPSEAWLLFALAADTAWCIATESSSMVTGPSEVLEKVRQAKEVIDPQLPFDQQASKLGMTTAEYLAGDLALCVLELLVYVQSASDDMAEDKVAEHTALINAAIDNLSTDALINASDPLAESLLGSYAYADVLGIVAVANRFVRSTAPAGAAKELQHSQDQAHRLVARLQQHATEQQVAITGSGLRRHMERDRGVWDGVRMLGEVEMHGFCEEVAKAAKAGWEGMLKLKLV
;
A
#
# COMPACT_ATOMS: atom_id res chain seq x y z
N MET A 1 5.99 -26.32 -45.46
CA MET A 1 4.94 -26.28 -44.42
C MET A 1 4.73 -24.82 -44.05
N ALA A 2 3.48 -24.35 -43.98
CA ALA A 2 3.22 -22.98 -43.52
C ALA A 2 3.53 -22.90 -42.02
N ARG A 3 4.35 -21.93 -41.61
CA ARG A 3 4.65 -21.66 -40.20
C ARG A 3 3.35 -21.29 -39.47
N PHE A 4 3.08 -21.92 -38.33
CA PHE A 4 1.95 -21.55 -37.47
C PHE A 4 2.17 -20.12 -36.95
N PRO A 5 1.12 -19.29 -36.89
CA PRO A 5 1.22 -17.97 -36.27
C PRO A 5 1.63 -18.15 -34.80
N ALA A 6 2.66 -17.44 -34.34
CA ALA A 6 2.98 -17.34 -32.92
C ALA A 6 2.46 -15.99 -32.41
N PHE A 7 1.99 -15.94 -31.16
CA PHE A 7 1.44 -14.71 -30.58
C PHE A 7 2.47 -13.57 -30.61
N GLU A 8 3.72 -13.91 -30.30
CA GLU A 8 4.86 -13.00 -30.20
C GLU A 8 5.17 -12.30 -31.54
N ASP A 9 4.88 -12.96 -32.66
CA ASP A 9 5.07 -12.40 -34.01
C ASP A 9 4.15 -11.17 -34.24
N TYR A 10 3.04 -11.05 -33.50
CA TYR A 10 2.03 -10.00 -33.65
C TYR A 10 2.02 -8.97 -32.50
N THR A 11 2.60 -9.31 -31.35
CA THR A 11 2.65 -8.42 -30.17
C THR A 11 3.53 -7.20 -30.40
N GLN A 12 4.71 -7.35 -31.01
CA GLN A 12 5.70 -6.26 -31.16
C GLN A 12 5.17 -5.04 -31.93
N LYS A 13 4.24 -5.26 -32.86
CA LYS A 13 3.64 -4.21 -33.70
C LYS A 13 2.16 -3.95 -33.35
N ARG A 14 1.64 -4.57 -32.29
CA ARG A 14 0.20 -4.57 -31.92
C ARG A 14 -0.72 -4.91 -33.11
N ASN A 15 -0.26 -5.74 -34.03
CA ASN A 15 -0.98 -6.07 -35.27
C ASN A 15 -1.80 -7.35 -35.09
N PHE A 16 -2.70 -7.34 -34.10
CA PHE A 16 -3.48 -8.52 -33.73
C PHE A 16 -4.49 -8.90 -34.82
N ALA A 17 -5.01 -7.92 -35.57
CA ALA A 17 -5.96 -8.15 -36.66
C ALA A 17 -5.39 -9.07 -37.76
N ASP A 18 -4.14 -8.85 -38.16
CA ASP A 18 -3.47 -9.71 -39.15
C ASP A 18 -3.23 -11.13 -38.60
N GLY A 19 -2.89 -11.25 -37.32
CA GLY A 19 -2.77 -12.53 -36.64
C GLY A 19 -4.10 -13.31 -36.62
N ILE A 20 -5.20 -12.63 -36.29
CA ILE A 20 -6.55 -13.20 -36.29
C ILE A 20 -6.94 -13.66 -37.69
N LYS A 21 -6.70 -12.81 -38.71
CA LYS A 21 -6.95 -13.15 -40.12
C LYS A 21 -6.17 -14.39 -40.54
N ARG A 22 -4.89 -14.47 -40.15
CA ARG A 22 -4.05 -15.63 -40.45
C ARG A 22 -4.56 -16.91 -39.78
N CYS A 23 -4.99 -16.83 -38.52
CA CYS A 23 -5.62 -17.95 -37.82
C CYS A 23 -6.88 -18.41 -38.57
N ASN A 24 -7.75 -17.48 -38.98
CA ASN A 24 -8.97 -17.78 -39.73
C ASN A 24 -8.69 -18.51 -41.06
N GLU A 25 -7.65 -18.11 -41.80
CA GLU A 25 -7.23 -18.80 -43.04
C GLU A 25 -6.80 -20.25 -42.82
N LEU A 26 -6.06 -20.52 -41.73
CA LEU A 26 -5.57 -21.85 -41.41
C LEU A 26 -6.68 -22.74 -40.80
N LEU A 27 -7.56 -22.16 -39.98
CA LEU A 27 -8.72 -22.85 -39.42
C LEU A 27 -9.73 -23.26 -40.49
N ARG A 28 -9.85 -22.54 -41.61
CA ARG A 28 -10.65 -23.03 -42.76
C ARG A 28 -10.18 -24.39 -43.31
N LYS A 29 -8.88 -24.68 -43.20
CA LYS A 29 -8.30 -25.95 -43.66
C LYS A 29 -8.32 -27.02 -42.56
N ASN A 30 -8.23 -26.61 -41.29
CA ASN A 30 -8.26 -27.51 -40.14
C ASN A 30 -9.07 -26.89 -38.99
N PRO A 31 -10.42 -26.97 -39.03
CA PRO A 31 -11.29 -26.23 -38.12
C PRO A 31 -11.20 -26.65 -36.65
N LYS A 32 -10.69 -27.85 -36.37
CA LYS A 32 -10.62 -28.43 -35.03
C LYS A 32 -9.21 -28.39 -34.43
N ASN A 33 -8.32 -27.58 -35.00
CA ASN A 33 -6.95 -27.48 -34.52
C ASN A 33 -6.89 -26.65 -33.24
N VAL A 34 -6.72 -27.33 -32.09
CA VAL A 34 -6.71 -26.71 -30.76
C VAL A 34 -5.64 -25.64 -30.61
N GLN A 35 -4.42 -25.87 -31.12
CA GLN A 35 -3.33 -24.91 -31.04
C GLN A 35 -3.64 -23.61 -31.80
N LEU A 36 -4.25 -23.70 -32.99
CA LEU A 36 -4.69 -22.54 -33.76
C LEU A 36 -5.85 -21.81 -33.09
N LEU A 37 -6.82 -22.54 -32.51
CA LEU A 37 -7.92 -21.93 -31.76
C LEU A 37 -7.41 -21.22 -30.49
N THR A 38 -6.46 -21.82 -29.78
CA THR A 38 -5.83 -21.23 -28.58
C THR A 38 -5.02 -19.98 -28.91
N THR A 39 -4.26 -20.01 -30.01
CA THR A 39 -3.54 -18.83 -30.52
C THR A 39 -4.51 -17.73 -30.93
N LYS A 40 -5.58 -18.08 -31.66
CA LYS A 40 -6.64 -17.13 -32.03
C LYS A 40 -7.28 -16.51 -30.79
N LEU A 41 -7.60 -17.32 -29.79
CA LEU A 41 -8.18 -16.87 -28.52
C LEU A 41 -7.28 -15.83 -27.83
N ARG A 42 -5.97 -16.10 -27.74
CA ARG A 42 -4.99 -15.16 -27.15
C ARG A 42 -4.95 -13.83 -27.92
N LEU A 43 -4.96 -13.90 -29.25
CA LEU A 43 -5.00 -12.70 -30.11
C LEU A 43 -6.31 -11.91 -29.96
N LEU A 44 -7.44 -12.59 -29.80
CA LEU A 44 -8.75 -11.95 -29.60
C LEU A 44 -8.83 -11.22 -28.26
N TYR A 45 -8.31 -11.81 -27.17
CA TYR A 45 -8.19 -11.14 -25.88
C TYR A 45 -7.30 -9.89 -25.97
N ALA A 46 -6.13 -10.01 -26.61
CA ALA A 46 -5.24 -8.86 -26.81
C ALA A 46 -5.87 -7.75 -27.69
N ALA A 47 -6.79 -8.12 -28.58
CA ALA A 47 -7.53 -7.19 -29.43
C ALA A 47 -8.82 -6.63 -28.80
N GLY A 48 -9.26 -7.14 -27.63
CA GLY A 48 -10.52 -6.75 -27.00
C GLY A 48 -11.76 -7.12 -27.84
N SER A 49 -11.73 -8.23 -28.57
CA SER A 49 -12.78 -8.61 -29.51
C SER A 49 -13.92 -9.40 -28.85
N ASP A 50 -15.17 -9.16 -29.29
CA ASP A 50 -16.35 -9.92 -28.85
C ASP A 50 -16.39 -11.37 -29.38
N GLU A 51 -15.54 -11.73 -30.36
CA GLU A 51 -15.47 -13.09 -30.93
C GLU A 51 -14.89 -14.14 -29.95
N VAL A 52 -14.39 -13.73 -28.79
CA VAL A 52 -13.82 -14.62 -27.76
C VAL A 52 -14.78 -15.75 -27.40
N SER A 53 -16.06 -15.43 -27.18
CA SER A 53 -17.08 -16.42 -26.80
C SER A 53 -17.28 -17.48 -27.88
N GLN A 54 -17.23 -17.09 -29.16
CA GLN A 54 -17.38 -18.02 -30.27
C GLN A 54 -16.22 -19.02 -30.35
N VAL A 55 -14.97 -18.54 -30.19
CA VAL A 55 -13.79 -19.41 -30.22
C VAL A 55 -13.79 -20.39 -29.03
N LEU A 56 -14.26 -19.94 -27.86
CA LEU A 56 -14.46 -20.82 -26.71
C LEU A 56 -15.51 -21.91 -26.98
N ASP A 57 -16.61 -21.60 -27.64
CA ASP A 57 -17.62 -22.60 -28.04
C ASP A 57 -17.05 -23.60 -29.07
N GLU A 58 -16.21 -23.16 -30.00
CA GLU A 58 -15.48 -24.03 -30.94
C GLU A 58 -14.53 -24.99 -30.21
N LEU A 59 -13.80 -24.50 -29.21
CA LEU A 59 -12.93 -25.33 -28.34
C LEU A 59 -13.75 -26.33 -27.50
N VAL A 60 -14.93 -25.96 -27.02
CA VAL A 60 -15.84 -26.88 -26.31
C VAL A 60 -16.37 -27.97 -27.25
N ALA A 61 -16.68 -27.63 -28.51
CA ALA A 61 -17.16 -28.58 -29.52
C ALA A 61 -16.08 -29.57 -30.00
N ALA A 62 -14.81 -29.17 -29.93
CA ALA A 62 -13.65 -30.00 -30.24
C ALA A 62 -12.65 -29.98 -29.06
N PRO A 63 -13.01 -30.61 -27.93
CA PRO A 63 -12.25 -30.48 -26.69
C PRO A 63 -10.82 -31.00 -26.86
N PRO A 64 -9.83 -30.34 -26.24
CA PRO A 64 -8.46 -30.82 -26.23
C PRO A 64 -8.34 -32.25 -25.68
N ARG A 65 -7.44 -33.03 -26.27
CA ARG A 65 -7.22 -34.44 -25.87
C ARG A 65 -6.12 -34.58 -24.84
N GLU A 66 -5.11 -33.72 -24.91
CA GLU A 66 -3.99 -33.71 -23.98
C GLU A 66 -4.26 -32.73 -22.85
N ILE A 67 -3.88 -33.10 -21.63
CA ILE A 67 -4.07 -32.25 -20.45
C ILE A 67 -3.31 -30.92 -20.57
N GLN A 68 -2.18 -30.92 -21.28
CA GLN A 68 -1.37 -29.73 -21.50
C GLN A 68 -2.11 -28.68 -22.34
N ASP A 69 -2.88 -29.11 -23.34
CA ASP A 69 -3.69 -28.22 -24.16
C ASP A 69 -4.84 -27.60 -23.34
N VAL A 70 -5.44 -28.37 -22.41
CA VAL A 70 -6.47 -27.85 -21.49
C VAL A 70 -5.89 -26.75 -20.61
N VAL A 71 -4.71 -27.00 -20.04
CA VAL A 71 -3.96 -26.04 -19.23
C VAL A 71 -3.63 -24.78 -20.03
N GLU A 72 -3.23 -24.92 -21.29
CA GLU A 72 -2.90 -23.77 -22.15
C GLU A 72 -4.15 -22.93 -22.47
N VAL A 73 -5.26 -23.57 -22.85
CA VAL A 73 -6.55 -22.88 -23.08
C VAL A 73 -6.99 -22.12 -21.84
N GLU A 74 -6.95 -22.76 -20.67
CA GLU A 74 -7.28 -22.10 -19.41
C GLU A 74 -6.36 -20.90 -19.15
N SER A 75 -5.05 -21.07 -19.27
CA SER A 75 -4.08 -19.99 -19.02
C SER A 75 -4.34 -18.78 -19.92
N VAL A 76 -4.67 -19.00 -21.20
CA VAL A 76 -5.04 -17.91 -22.13
C VAL A 76 -6.29 -17.17 -21.68
N VAL A 77 -7.30 -17.87 -21.14
CA VAL A 77 -8.51 -17.24 -20.62
C VAL A 77 -8.22 -16.43 -19.35
N ILE A 78 -7.39 -16.96 -18.44
CA ILE A 78 -6.99 -16.25 -17.22
C ILE A 78 -6.20 -14.98 -17.55
N ASP A 79 -5.21 -15.09 -18.43
CA ASP A 79 -4.43 -13.95 -18.90
C ASP A 79 -5.34 -12.91 -19.57
N GLY A 80 -6.31 -13.36 -20.37
CA GLY A 80 -7.30 -12.49 -21.00
C GLY A 80 -8.25 -11.77 -20.02
N GLN A 81 -8.41 -12.33 -18.82
CA GLN A 81 -9.24 -11.79 -17.74
C GLN A 81 -8.41 -11.02 -16.68
N SER A 82 -7.09 -10.89 -16.85
CA SER A 82 -6.18 -10.33 -15.84
C SER A 82 -6.55 -8.93 -15.36
N ASN A 83 -7.22 -8.16 -16.22
CA ASN A 83 -7.58 -6.76 -15.99
C ASN A 83 -9.06 -6.58 -15.56
N VAL A 84 -9.82 -7.68 -15.41
CA VAL A 84 -11.22 -7.64 -14.99
C VAL A 84 -11.30 -7.45 -13.47
N PHE A 85 -12.19 -6.57 -13.02
CA PHE A 85 -12.42 -6.30 -11.61
C PHE A 85 -13.92 -6.38 -11.23
N PRO A 86 -14.28 -7.01 -10.09
CA PRO A 86 -13.44 -7.89 -9.28
C PRO A 86 -12.90 -9.07 -10.10
N ARG A 87 -11.76 -9.64 -9.68
CA ARG A 87 -11.19 -10.80 -10.37
C ARG A 87 -12.26 -11.91 -10.45
N PRO A 88 -12.52 -12.48 -11.63
CA PRO A 88 -13.51 -13.55 -11.77
C PRO A 88 -13.16 -14.74 -10.89
N SER A 89 -14.13 -15.27 -10.13
CA SER A 89 -13.95 -16.47 -9.33
C SER A 89 -13.98 -17.77 -10.15
N SER A 90 -14.03 -17.66 -11.48
CA SER A 90 -14.08 -18.77 -12.45
C SER A 90 -13.51 -18.34 -13.79
N ALA A 91 -12.86 -19.27 -14.50
CA ALA A 91 -12.47 -19.13 -15.91
C ALA A 91 -13.67 -19.17 -16.88
N GLY A 92 -14.88 -19.41 -16.35
CA GLY A 92 -16.12 -19.44 -17.10
C GLY A 92 -16.57 -20.83 -17.52
N PRO A 93 -17.83 -20.95 -17.98
CA PRO A 93 -18.48 -22.24 -18.20
C PRO A 93 -17.87 -23.04 -19.37
N ALA A 94 -17.26 -22.38 -20.36
CA ALA A 94 -16.59 -23.06 -21.47
C ALA A 94 -15.36 -23.84 -20.99
N VAL A 95 -14.49 -23.18 -20.21
CA VAL A 95 -13.29 -23.82 -19.63
C VAL A 95 -13.67 -24.93 -18.67
N ALA A 96 -14.72 -24.75 -17.86
CA ALA A 96 -15.25 -25.80 -17.00
C ALA A 96 -15.70 -27.04 -17.79
N LYS A 97 -16.40 -26.86 -18.92
CA LYS A 97 -16.81 -27.97 -19.81
C LYS A 97 -15.60 -28.69 -20.44
N ILE A 98 -14.55 -27.96 -20.78
CA ILE A 98 -13.31 -28.54 -21.33
C ILE A 98 -12.65 -29.45 -20.28
N TRP A 99 -12.51 -28.98 -19.04
CA TRP A 99 -12.02 -29.79 -17.93
C TRP A 99 -12.90 -31.02 -17.67
N ASP A 100 -14.23 -30.85 -17.70
CA ASP A 100 -15.17 -31.96 -17.52
C ASP A 100 -15.03 -33.01 -18.64
N ALA A 101 -14.81 -32.58 -19.88
CA ALA A 101 -14.58 -33.47 -21.02
C ALA A 101 -13.27 -34.25 -20.84
N ALA A 102 -12.19 -33.60 -20.43
CA ALA A 102 -10.90 -34.25 -20.14
C ALA A 102 -11.02 -35.30 -19.03
N ALA A 103 -11.67 -34.96 -17.91
CA ALA A 103 -11.87 -35.90 -16.80
C ALA A 103 -12.82 -37.07 -17.14
N LYS A 104 -13.75 -36.89 -18.10
CA LYS A 104 -14.64 -37.96 -18.59
C LYS A 104 -14.00 -38.85 -19.63
N ALA A 105 -13.05 -38.33 -20.42
CA ALA A 105 -12.34 -39.10 -21.44
C ALA A 105 -11.44 -40.19 -20.82
N VAL A 106 -11.00 -39.97 -19.59
CA VAL A 106 -10.18 -40.92 -18.83
C VAL A 106 -11.06 -41.93 -18.08
N THR A 107 -10.77 -43.22 -18.28
CA THR A 107 -11.47 -44.33 -17.60
C THR A 107 -10.78 -44.77 -16.32
N ASN A 108 -9.47 -44.53 -16.19
CA ASN A 108 -8.70 -44.84 -14.99
C ASN A 108 -9.02 -43.86 -13.86
N ALA A 109 -9.40 -44.39 -12.68
CA ALA A 109 -9.74 -43.58 -11.52
C ALA A 109 -8.56 -42.73 -11.01
N ASP A 110 -7.34 -43.25 -11.00
CA ASP A 110 -6.15 -42.55 -10.50
C ASP A 110 -5.79 -41.38 -11.41
N GLN A 111 -5.77 -41.60 -12.73
CA GLN A 111 -5.56 -40.52 -13.71
C GLN A 111 -6.67 -39.46 -13.65
N LYS A 112 -7.91 -39.88 -13.39
CA LYS A 112 -9.02 -38.93 -13.20
C LYS A 112 -8.85 -38.10 -11.93
N LEU A 113 -8.33 -38.70 -10.86
CA LEU A 113 -7.97 -37.98 -9.63
C LEU A 113 -6.85 -36.98 -9.89
N GLU A 114 -5.80 -37.36 -10.62
CA GLU A 114 -4.71 -36.46 -11.01
C GLU A 114 -5.22 -35.24 -11.77
N ILE A 115 -6.08 -35.43 -12.79
CA ILE A 115 -6.67 -34.34 -13.57
C ILE A 115 -7.48 -33.38 -12.68
N LEU A 116 -8.29 -33.92 -11.77
CA LEU A 116 -9.16 -33.10 -10.92
C LEU A 116 -8.39 -32.41 -9.79
N THR A 117 -7.35 -33.03 -9.26
CA THR A 117 -6.42 -32.40 -8.32
C THR A 117 -5.66 -31.27 -9.00
N LEU A 118 -5.16 -31.48 -10.23
CA LEU A 118 -4.51 -30.42 -11.02
C LEU A 118 -5.47 -29.25 -11.29
N ARG A 119 -6.72 -29.53 -11.66
CA ARG A 119 -7.76 -28.51 -11.84
C ARG A 119 -7.98 -27.71 -10.54
N PHE A 120 -8.07 -28.40 -9.41
CA PHE A 120 -8.23 -27.76 -8.10
C PHE A 120 -7.03 -26.87 -7.77
N GLU A 121 -5.81 -27.39 -7.86
CA GLU A 121 -4.57 -26.66 -7.54
C GLU A 121 -4.45 -25.39 -8.39
N ARG A 122 -4.66 -25.51 -9.70
CA ARG A 122 -4.64 -24.35 -10.62
C ARG A 122 -5.72 -23.34 -10.30
N ALA A 123 -6.93 -23.79 -10.01
CA ALA A 123 -8.01 -22.89 -9.60
C ALA A 123 -7.66 -22.13 -8.31
N VAL A 124 -7.02 -22.79 -7.34
CA VAL A 124 -6.60 -22.13 -6.09
C VAL A 124 -5.46 -21.13 -6.32
N LEU A 125 -4.47 -21.49 -7.14
CA LEU A 125 -3.36 -20.60 -7.52
C LEU A 125 -3.89 -19.30 -8.12
N ASP A 126 -4.84 -19.41 -9.05
CA ASP A 126 -5.45 -18.26 -9.75
C ASP A 126 -6.58 -17.55 -8.97
N ASP A 127 -6.86 -17.95 -7.72
CA ASP A 127 -7.96 -17.42 -6.89
C ASP A 127 -9.39 -17.69 -7.41
N ARG A 128 -9.55 -18.72 -8.22
CA ARG A 128 -10.84 -19.11 -8.80
C ARG A 128 -11.61 -20.02 -7.85
N LEU A 129 -12.17 -19.41 -6.80
CA LEU A 129 -12.89 -20.12 -5.74
C LEU A 129 -14.03 -21.01 -6.28
N THR A 130 -14.77 -20.54 -7.29
CA THR A 130 -15.88 -21.31 -7.90
C THR A 130 -15.35 -22.53 -8.64
N ASP A 131 -14.26 -22.40 -9.40
CA ASP A 131 -13.66 -23.54 -10.11
C ASP A 131 -13.03 -24.54 -9.14
N ALA A 132 -12.43 -24.06 -8.05
CA ALA A 132 -11.90 -24.90 -6.99
C ALA A 132 -13.01 -25.70 -6.29
N GLN A 133 -14.15 -25.07 -5.98
CA GLN A 133 -15.33 -25.76 -5.45
C GLN A 133 -15.85 -26.83 -6.43
N GLN A 134 -15.96 -26.51 -7.72
CA GLN A 134 -16.40 -27.47 -8.74
C GLN A 134 -15.47 -28.69 -8.82
N ALA A 135 -14.16 -28.49 -8.80
CA ALA A 135 -13.18 -29.58 -8.77
C ALA A 135 -13.35 -30.44 -7.50
N LEU A 136 -13.54 -29.82 -6.33
CA LEU A 136 -13.77 -30.50 -5.06
C LEU A 136 -15.08 -31.31 -5.04
N ILE A 137 -16.15 -30.83 -5.67
CA ILE A 137 -17.40 -31.59 -5.82
C ILE A 137 -17.14 -32.88 -6.61
N GLN A 138 -16.38 -32.80 -7.70
CA GLN A 138 -16.05 -33.96 -8.54
C GLN A 138 -15.09 -34.93 -7.82
N LEU A 139 -14.07 -34.42 -7.13
CA LEU A 139 -13.17 -35.22 -6.30
C LEU A 139 -13.94 -35.96 -5.20
N LYS A 140 -14.85 -35.27 -4.51
CA LYS A 140 -15.70 -35.87 -3.48
C LYS A 140 -16.61 -36.97 -4.03
N ALA A 141 -17.10 -36.83 -5.27
CA ALA A 141 -17.92 -37.87 -5.90
C ALA A 141 -17.10 -39.15 -6.18
N ILE A 142 -15.82 -39.02 -6.50
CA ILE A 142 -14.91 -40.17 -6.73
C ILE A 142 -14.41 -40.75 -5.40
N GLN A 143 -14.13 -39.90 -4.41
CA GLN A 143 -13.62 -40.28 -3.09
C GLN A 143 -14.57 -39.86 -1.95
N PRO A 144 -15.79 -40.42 -1.86
CA PRO A 144 -16.80 -39.97 -0.90
C PRO A 144 -16.41 -40.20 0.57
N ARG A 145 -15.43 -41.07 0.83
CA ARG A 145 -14.89 -41.36 2.18
C ARG A 145 -13.71 -40.47 2.55
N ASN A 146 -13.16 -39.70 1.62
CA ASN A 146 -12.03 -38.81 1.90
C ASN A 146 -12.53 -37.56 2.65
N ARG A 147 -12.29 -37.56 3.96
CA ARG A 147 -12.75 -36.47 4.86
C ARG A 147 -11.99 -35.16 4.62
N VAL A 148 -10.75 -35.20 4.14
CA VAL A 148 -9.98 -34.00 3.77
C VAL A 148 -10.65 -33.30 2.60
N VAL A 149 -10.97 -34.03 1.53
CA VAL A 149 -11.70 -33.48 0.37
C VAL A 149 -13.06 -32.93 0.79
N TYR A 150 -13.74 -33.58 1.74
CA TYR A 150 -14.99 -33.07 2.29
C TYR A 150 -14.80 -31.74 3.03
N MET A 151 -13.81 -31.65 3.93
CA MET A 151 -13.53 -30.42 4.69
C MET A 151 -13.12 -29.28 3.75
N ALA A 152 -12.27 -29.55 2.76
CA ALA A 152 -11.89 -28.58 1.73
C ALA A 152 -13.13 -28.09 0.96
N HIS A 153 -14.01 -29.01 0.51
CA HIS A 153 -15.26 -28.65 -0.16
C HIS A 153 -16.14 -27.74 0.71
N ALA A 154 -16.27 -28.03 2.01
CA ALA A 154 -17.02 -27.19 2.93
C ALA A 154 -16.40 -25.79 3.09
N ALA A 155 -15.07 -25.71 3.21
CA ALA A 155 -14.34 -24.45 3.31
C ALA A 155 -14.51 -23.58 2.07
N PHE A 156 -14.25 -24.12 0.86
CA PHE A 156 -14.40 -23.37 -0.39
C PHE A 156 -15.86 -22.99 -0.70
N THR A 157 -16.83 -23.82 -0.29
CA THR A 157 -18.25 -23.45 -0.35
C THR A 157 -18.54 -22.21 0.51
N GLN A 158 -17.97 -22.14 1.72
CA GLN A 158 -18.12 -20.96 2.57
C GLN A 158 -17.38 -19.74 2.01
N LEU A 159 -16.21 -19.91 1.39
CA LEU A 159 -15.44 -18.78 0.82
C LEU A 159 -16.14 -18.09 -0.36
N ILE A 160 -17.02 -18.79 -1.09
CA ILE A 160 -17.79 -18.19 -2.20
C ILE A 160 -18.98 -17.37 -1.67
N SER A 161 -19.41 -17.59 -0.43
CA SER A 161 -20.53 -16.88 0.16
C SER A 161 -20.20 -15.40 0.34
N THR A 162 -21.10 -14.54 -0.13
CA THR A 162 -21.02 -13.07 0.01
C THR A 162 -21.96 -12.54 1.09
N SER A 163 -22.89 -13.38 1.57
CA SER A 163 -23.83 -13.04 2.64
C SER A 163 -24.29 -14.27 3.41
N ASN A 164 -24.71 -14.09 4.66
CA ASN A 164 -25.14 -15.20 5.51
C ASN A 164 -26.44 -15.89 5.05
N GLU A 165 -27.14 -15.32 4.06
CA GLU A 165 -28.43 -15.79 3.56
C GLU A 165 -28.35 -16.44 2.17
N ASP A 166 -27.20 -16.35 1.51
CA ASP A 166 -27.04 -16.88 0.17
C ASP A 166 -27.07 -18.43 0.13
N LEU A 167 -27.14 -18.96 -1.09
CA LEU A 167 -27.18 -20.41 -1.29
C LEU A 167 -25.90 -21.09 -0.77
N GLN A 168 -24.74 -20.47 -0.93
CA GLN A 168 -23.44 -21.03 -0.55
C GLN A 168 -23.31 -21.09 0.97
N ALA A 169 -23.75 -20.06 1.71
CA ALA A 169 -23.85 -20.06 3.16
C ALA A 169 -24.72 -21.23 3.66
N ARG A 170 -25.90 -21.42 3.07
CA ARG A 170 -26.80 -22.53 3.43
C ARG A 170 -26.20 -23.89 3.15
N LEU A 171 -25.51 -24.05 2.02
CA LEU A 171 -24.80 -25.28 1.67
C LEU A 171 -23.63 -25.55 2.62
N ALA A 172 -22.81 -24.53 2.92
CA ALA A 172 -21.70 -24.61 3.86
C ALA A 172 -22.16 -25.01 5.27
N MET A 173 -23.23 -24.38 5.76
CA MET A 173 -23.86 -24.74 7.04
C MET A 173 -24.35 -26.19 7.06
N GLY A 174 -24.98 -26.65 5.96
CA GLY A 174 -25.40 -28.04 5.82
C GLY A 174 -24.22 -29.02 5.86
N LEU A 175 -23.13 -28.70 5.17
CA LEU A 175 -21.91 -29.50 5.16
C LEU A 175 -21.25 -29.54 6.55
N ALA A 176 -21.19 -28.41 7.24
CA ALA A 176 -20.63 -28.27 8.59
C ALA A 176 -21.43 -29.08 9.62
N ARG A 177 -22.76 -28.94 9.65
CA ARG A 177 -23.64 -29.71 10.55
C ARG A 177 -23.51 -31.21 10.30
N LYS A 178 -23.41 -31.62 9.04
CA LYS A 178 -23.22 -33.03 8.68
C LYS A 178 -21.87 -33.56 9.16
N ALA A 179 -20.78 -32.78 9.06
CA ALA A 179 -19.48 -33.18 9.58
C ALA A 179 -19.50 -33.39 11.11
N VAL A 180 -20.21 -32.52 11.84
CA VAL A 180 -20.41 -32.65 13.28
C VAL A 180 -21.25 -33.89 13.61
N SER A 181 -22.36 -34.11 12.90
CA SER A 181 -23.25 -35.25 13.16
C SER A 181 -22.60 -36.61 12.82
N GLU A 182 -21.75 -36.65 11.80
CA GLU A 182 -20.97 -37.84 11.41
C GLU A 182 -19.67 -37.99 12.23
N ARG A 183 -19.49 -37.19 13.28
CA ARG A 183 -18.37 -37.26 14.25
C ARG A 183 -16.99 -37.21 13.60
N PHE A 184 -16.79 -36.28 12.67
CA PHE A 184 -15.49 -36.10 12.02
C PHE A 184 -14.38 -35.76 13.03
N GLY A 185 -14.72 -35.15 14.17
CA GLY A 185 -13.79 -34.84 15.25
C GLY A 185 -13.20 -36.05 15.98
N ASP A 186 -13.74 -37.26 15.80
CA ASP A 186 -13.17 -38.48 16.39
C ASP A 186 -11.88 -38.91 15.66
N ASP A 187 -11.65 -38.41 14.45
CA ASP A 187 -10.43 -38.66 13.66
C ASP A 187 -9.33 -37.66 14.01
N LYS A 188 -8.39 -38.10 14.83
CA LYS A 188 -7.25 -37.28 15.29
C LYS A 188 -6.28 -36.87 14.19
N THR A 189 -6.36 -37.50 13.01
CA THR A 189 -5.50 -37.17 11.86
C THR A 189 -6.11 -36.12 10.94
N LEU A 190 -7.41 -35.85 11.09
CA LEU A 190 -8.15 -34.89 10.30
C LEU A 190 -8.11 -33.50 10.95
N ASP A 191 -7.83 -32.48 10.14
CA ASP A 191 -8.06 -31.10 10.55
C ASP A 191 -9.57 -30.76 10.50
N CYS A 192 -10.24 -30.89 11.63
CA CYS A 192 -11.68 -30.66 11.76
C CYS A 192 -12.06 -29.23 12.17
N ARG A 193 -11.20 -28.21 12.00
CA ARG A 193 -11.55 -26.83 12.41
C ARG A 193 -12.62 -26.17 11.52
N VAL A 194 -12.77 -26.63 10.27
CA VAL A 194 -13.64 -26.01 9.25
C VAL A 194 -15.10 -25.83 9.71
N PRO A 195 -15.80 -26.83 10.29
CA PRO A 195 -17.17 -26.64 10.77
C PRO A 195 -17.32 -25.51 11.80
N GLY A 196 -16.41 -25.42 12.76
CA GLY A 196 -16.44 -24.35 13.76
C GLY A 196 -16.17 -22.97 13.15
N GLN A 197 -15.25 -22.88 12.19
CA GLN A 197 -15.01 -21.66 11.43
C GLN A 197 -16.25 -21.23 10.64
N ILE A 198 -16.94 -22.17 9.97
CA ILE A 198 -18.19 -21.89 9.26
C ILE A 198 -19.26 -21.36 10.22
N PHE A 199 -19.47 -22.02 11.37
CA PHE A 199 -20.45 -21.54 12.35
C PHE A 199 -20.10 -20.15 12.91
N ALA A 200 -18.81 -19.86 13.11
CA ALA A 200 -18.32 -18.57 13.56
C ALA A 200 -18.55 -17.47 12.52
N VAL A 201 -18.18 -17.71 11.26
CA VAL A 201 -18.38 -16.76 10.15
C VAL A 201 -19.88 -16.49 9.93
N GLN A 202 -20.71 -17.52 10.01
CA GLN A 202 -22.16 -17.41 9.83
C GLN A 202 -22.90 -16.86 11.06
N GLY A 203 -22.20 -16.64 12.17
CA GLY A 203 -22.80 -16.15 13.42
C GLY A 203 -23.79 -17.14 14.06
N SER A 204 -23.68 -18.45 13.78
CA SER A 204 -24.60 -19.44 14.33
C SER A 204 -24.27 -19.79 15.78
N VAL A 205 -24.92 -19.09 16.71
CA VAL A 205 -24.73 -19.24 18.17
C VAL A 205 -25.00 -20.68 18.64
N LYS A 206 -26.14 -21.25 18.25
CA LYS A 206 -26.55 -22.60 18.68
C LYS A 206 -25.59 -23.69 18.20
N ASP A 207 -25.14 -23.59 16.96
CA ASP A 207 -24.19 -24.56 16.41
C ASP A 207 -22.81 -24.41 17.08
N LEU A 208 -22.38 -23.17 17.42
CA LEU A 208 -21.13 -22.93 18.18
C LEU A 208 -21.17 -23.46 19.62
N GLU A 209 -22.31 -23.40 20.28
CA GLU A 209 -22.53 -24.01 21.60
C GLU A 209 -22.49 -25.54 21.51
N SER A 210 -23.05 -26.12 20.44
CA SER A 210 -23.09 -27.58 20.25
C SER A 210 -21.71 -28.24 20.09
N ILE A 211 -20.68 -27.46 19.74
CA ILE A 211 -19.30 -27.93 19.55
C ILE A 211 -18.36 -27.52 20.69
N GLU A 212 -18.89 -26.93 21.76
CA GLU A 212 -18.09 -26.47 22.91
C GLU A 212 -17.37 -27.64 23.59
N GLY A 213 -16.09 -27.45 23.92
CA GLY A 213 -15.25 -28.51 24.51
C GLY A 213 -14.80 -29.59 23.52
N GLY A 214 -15.23 -29.53 22.26
CA GLY A 214 -14.84 -30.46 21.20
C GLY A 214 -13.70 -29.95 20.30
N PRO A 215 -13.23 -30.78 19.34
CA PRO A 215 -12.07 -30.48 18.49
C PRO A 215 -12.37 -29.48 17.35
N PHE A 216 -13.63 -29.05 17.19
CA PHE A 216 -14.04 -28.10 16.15
C PHE A 216 -13.80 -26.63 16.55
N GLN A 217 -13.40 -26.33 17.79
CA GLN A 217 -13.36 -24.97 18.33
C GLN A 217 -12.00 -24.27 18.21
N ASP A 218 -10.94 -25.00 17.82
CA ASP A 218 -9.55 -24.54 17.88
C ASP A 218 -9.18 -23.62 16.71
N SER A 219 -9.86 -22.48 16.60
CA SER A 219 -9.59 -21.46 15.58
C SER A 219 -9.73 -20.04 16.11
N LYS A 220 -9.02 -19.11 15.44
CA LYS A 220 -9.15 -17.65 15.67
C LYS A 220 -10.60 -17.20 15.50
N HIS A 221 -11.25 -17.63 14.43
CA HIS A 221 -12.64 -17.30 14.10
C HIS A 221 -13.62 -17.62 15.24
N VAL A 222 -13.53 -18.82 15.81
CA VAL A 222 -14.38 -19.24 16.94
C VAL A 222 -14.05 -18.42 18.20
N SER A 223 -12.76 -18.19 18.47
CA SER A 223 -12.29 -17.40 19.61
C SER A 223 -12.80 -15.95 19.53
N ASP A 224 -12.69 -15.31 18.37
CA ASP A 224 -13.16 -13.95 18.13
C ASP A 224 -14.69 -13.86 18.23
N ALA A 225 -15.42 -14.84 17.68
CA ALA A 225 -16.88 -14.91 17.80
C ALA A 225 -17.34 -15.11 19.26
N ARG A 226 -16.53 -15.73 20.11
CA ARG A 226 -16.77 -15.84 21.57
C ARG A 226 -16.40 -14.55 22.30
N ARG A 227 -15.26 -13.92 21.97
CA ARG A 227 -14.85 -12.63 22.54
C ARG A 227 -15.85 -11.52 22.25
N ARG A 228 -16.39 -11.44 21.04
CA ARG A 228 -17.47 -10.48 20.68
C ARG A 228 -18.71 -10.65 21.56
N ARG A 229 -18.99 -11.86 22.05
CA ARG A 229 -20.06 -12.13 23.03
C ARG A 229 -19.66 -11.73 24.45
N GLN A 230 -18.44 -12.04 24.87
CA GLN A 230 -17.95 -11.72 26.23
C GLN A 230 -17.68 -10.22 26.46
N GLY A 231 -17.28 -9.50 25.40
CA GLY A 231 -17.05 -8.04 25.42
C GLY A 231 -18.30 -7.21 25.71
N GLN A 232 -19.50 -7.82 25.75
CA GLN A 232 -20.74 -7.19 26.24
C GLN A 232 -20.98 -7.37 27.74
N VAL A 233 -20.14 -8.11 28.50
CA VAL A 233 -20.45 -8.52 29.89
C VAL A 233 -19.45 -8.08 30.96
N THR A 234 -18.26 -7.56 30.66
CA THR A 234 -17.31 -7.19 31.75
C THR A 234 -16.45 -5.97 31.48
N ALA A 235 -16.78 -4.86 32.14
CA ALA A 235 -15.85 -3.76 32.44
C ALA A 235 -16.21 -3.16 33.82
N ASN A 236 -15.93 -3.91 34.89
CA ASN A 236 -15.94 -3.37 36.26
C ASN A 236 -14.85 -4.07 37.07
N GLY A 237 -13.64 -3.53 37.00
CA GLY A 237 -12.54 -3.86 37.89
C GLY A 237 -11.82 -2.56 38.25
N SER A 238 -12.11 -2.02 39.44
CA SER A 238 -11.37 -0.88 39.98
C SER A 238 -10.10 -1.39 40.65
N ALA A 239 -8.95 -1.17 40.02
CA ALA A 239 -7.65 -1.37 40.66
C ALA A 239 -7.35 -0.18 41.58
N THR A 240 -7.07 -0.45 42.85
CA THR A 240 -6.70 0.57 43.85
C THR A 240 -5.23 0.98 43.65
N LEU A 241 -4.97 2.28 43.81
CA LEU A 241 -3.74 2.97 43.41
C LEU A 241 -2.65 2.90 44.51
N PRO A 242 -1.41 2.51 44.19
CA PRO A 242 -0.26 2.78 45.07
C PRO A 242 0.25 4.23 44.88
N LYS A 243 0.62 4.89 45.99
CA LYS A 243 1.32 6.19 46.00
C LYS A 243 2.79 5.99 45.65
N VAL A 244 3.42 6.98 45.00
CA VAL A 244 4.87 6.95 44.74
C VAL A 244 5.62 6.99 46.08
N PRO A 245 6.50 6.02 46.37
CA PRO A 245 7.31 6.01 47.60
C PRO A 245 8.30 7.19 47.65
N GLU A 246 8.68 7.63 48.85
CA GLU A 246 9.69 8.69 48.98
C GLU A 246 11.07 8.24 48.43
N PRO A 247 11.87 9.16 47.84
CA PRO A 247 13.20 8.82 47.34
C PRO A 247 14.07 8.16 48.42
N GLY A 248 14.59 6.97 48.13
CA GLY A 248 15.41 6.18 49.08
C GLY A 248 14.64 5.27 50.05
N SER A 249 13.30 5.30 50.06
CA SER A 249 12.46 4.38 50.86
C SER A 249 12.29 3.00 50.24
N VAL A 250 12.59 2.87 48.94
CA VAL A 250 12.54 1.63 48.16
C VAL A 250 13.79 1.55 47.26
N PRO A 251 14.16 0.37 46.74
CA PRO A 251 15.22 0.24 45.75
C PRO A 251 15.02 1.21 44.57
N THR A 252 16.11 1.77 44.03
CA THR A 252 16.07 2.76 42.94
C THR A 252 15.23 2.33 41.74
N GLN A 253 15.26 1.04 41.41
CA GLN A 253 14.46 0.46 40.33
C GLN A 253 12.94 0.54 40.59
N GLU A 254 12.52 0.24 41.82
CA GLU A 254 11.11 0.29 42.23
C GLU A 254 10.61 1.73 42.28
N TRP A 255 11.44 2.64 42.81
CA TRP A 255 11.15 4.07 42.80
C TRP A 255 10.97 4.60 41.37
N LEU A 256 11.91 4.29 40.48
CA LEU A 256 11.88 4.75 39.09
C LEU A 256 10.66 4.18 38.33
N ALA A 257 10.29 2.93 38.58
CA ALA A 257 9.07 2.34 38.01
C ALA A 257 7.79 3.01 38.51
N ALA A 258 7.73 3.37 39.80
CA ALA A 258 6.60 4.11 40.38
C ALA A 258 6.50 5.53 39.80
N GLU A 259 7.63 6.21 39.64
CA GLU A 259 7.69 7.56 39.08
C GLU A 259 7.23 7.58 37.61
N VAL A 260 7.74 6.65 36.79
CA VAL A 260 7.28 6.49 35.40
C VAL A 260 5.79 6.16 35.33
N SER A 261 5.27 5.32 36.24
CA SER A 261 3.84 5.00 36.31
C SER A 261 3.00 6.23 36.72
N SER A 262 3.56 7.13 37.52
CA SER A 262 2.97 8.44 37.80
C SER A 262 2.92 9.30 36.54
N LEU A 263 4.05 9.44 35.83
CA LEU A 263 4.13 10.22 34.58
C LEU A 263 3.16 9.71 33.50
N LYS A 264 3.02 8.39 33.32
CA LYS A 264 2.05 7.80 32.38
C LYS A 264 0.63 8.26 32.68
N ARG A 265 0.22 8.22 33.95
CA ARG A 265 -1.12 8.68 34.39
C ARG A 265 -1.29 10.17 34.21
N THR A 266 -0.29 10.97 34.61
CA THR A 266 -0.31 12.43 34.42
C THR A 266 -0.43 12.78 32.94
N PHE A 267 0.32 12.11 32.06
CA PHE A 267 0.25 12.35 30.63
C PHE A 267 -1.13 12.00 30.06
N ALA A 268 -1.65 10.81 30.36
CA ALA A 268 -3.00 10.43 29.94
C ALA A 268 -4.05 11.47 30.38
N THR A 269 -3.95 11.94 31.62
CA THR A 269 -4.80 13.01 32.16
C THR A 269 -4.67 14.31 31.35
N LEU A 270 -3.45 14.74 31.03
CA LEU A 270 -3.21 15.94 30.22
C LEU A 270 -3.80 15.83 28.81
N ILE A 271 -3.76 14.63 28.21
CA ILE A 271 -4.35 14.38 26.90
C ILE A 271 -5.88 14.41 26.98
N ASP A 272 -6.47 13.70 27.95
CA ASP A 272 -7.93 13.64 28.15
C ASP A 272 -8.55 15.02 28.37
N TYR A 273 -7.86 15.91 29.09
CA TYR A 273 -8.33 17.27 29.37
C TYR A 273 -7.89 18.33 28.34
N GLY A 274 -7.18 17.94 27.28
CA GLY A 274 -6.73 18.89 26.25
C GLY A 274 -5.80 19.98 26.80
N ALA A 275 -4.75 19.58 27.52
CA ALA A 275 -3.83 20.49 28.19
C ALA A 275 -3.21 21.57 27.28
N SER A 276 -2.92 22.74 27.86
CA SER A 276 -2.23 23.83 27.18
C SER A 276 -0.76 23.51 26.90
N THR A 277 -0.17 24.23 25.95
CA THR A 277 1.26 24.12 25.61
C THR A 277 2.16 24.32 26.83
N GLU A 278 1.82 25.22 27.76
CA GLU A 278 2.60 25.44 28.99
C GLU A 278 2.59 24.23 29.92
N ALA A 279 1.42 23.59 30.10
CA ALA A 279 1.29 22.40 30.92
C ALA A 279 2.07 21.21 30.31
N LEU A 280 1.98 21.05 28.99
CA LEU A 280 2.76 20.07 28.24
C LEU A 280 4.26 20.33 28.32
N ARG A 281 4.69 21.60 28.23
CA ARG A 281 6.10 22.01 28.40
C ARG A 281 6.63 21.64 29.78
N ALA A 282 5.87 21.93 30.84
CA ALA A 282 6.25 21.58 32.20
C ALA A 282 6.39 20.06 32.37
N PHE A 283 5.43 19.30 31.84
CA PHE A 283 5.48 17.83 31.83
C PHE A 283 6.69 17.31 31.05
N ALA A 284 6.92 17.77 29.82
CA ALA A 284 8.03 17.35 28.98
C ALA A 284 9.37 17.63 29.65
N THR A 285 9.53 18.80 30.26
CA THR A 285 10.75 19.16 31.02
C THR A 285 10.99 18.19 32.18
N ASN A 286 9.94 17.81 32.91
CA ASN A 286 10.05 16.84 33.99
C ASN A 286 10.44 15.44 33.47
N ALA A 287 9.81 14.98 32.39
CA ALA A 287 10.12 13.69 31.78
C ALA A 287 11.56 13.64 31.21
N ILE A 288 12.05 14.73 30.60
CA ILE A 288 13.43 14.86 30.11
C ILE A 288 14.43 14.77 31.28
N ARG A 289 14.16 15.46 32.39
CA ARG A 289 15.02 15.39 33.60
C ARG A 289 15.07 13.98 34.16
N LEU A 290 13.92 13.30 34.28
CA LEU A 290 13.88 11.92 34.74
C LEU A 290 14.65 10.99 33.80
N PHE A 291 14.51 11.15 32.48
CA PHE A 291 15.30 10.40 31.51
C PHE A 291 16.81 10.64 31.70
N GLN A 292 17.24 11.90 31.78
CA GLN A 292 18.65 12.26 32.00
C GLN A 292 19.20 11.66 33.31
N GLU A 293 18.49 11.79 34.42
CA GLU A 293 18.92 11.22 35.71
C GLU A 293 18.99 9.69 35.63
N SER A 294 18.06 9.06 34.91
CA SER A 294 17.99 7.62 34.77
C SER A 294 19.17 7.01 34.01
N ILE A 295 19.69 7.71 32.99
CA ILE A 295 20.82 7.24 32.19
C ILE A 295 22.18 7.62 32.80
N SER A 296 22.25 8.74 33.54
CA SER A 296 23.52 9.24 34.12
C SER A 296 23.80 8.71 35.51
N ASN A 297 22.80 8.73 36.42
CA ASN A 297 23.01 8.55 37.86
C ASN A 297 22.33 7.30 38.41
N LEU A 298 21.20 6.88 37.83
CA LEU A 298 20.35 5.81 38.36
C LEU A 298 20.42 4.50 37.56
N SER A 299 21.52 4.29 36.82
CA SER A 299 21.76 3.13 35.95
C SER A 299 21.94 1.81 36.73
N ALA A 300 20.91 1.41 37.46
CA ALA A 300 20.85 0.17 38.23
C ALA A 300 19.72 -0.70 37.67
N GLY A 301 20.02 -1.57 36.71
CA GLY A 301 19.18 -2.71 36.27
C GLY A 301 17.79 -2.41 35.66
N ALA A 302 17.27 -1.18 35.76
CA ALA A 302 15.94 -0.80 35.29
C ALA A 302 15.94 -0.66 33.76
N THR A 303 15.56 -1.71 33.03
CA THR A 303 15.59 -1.70 31.57
C THR A 303 14.45 -0.88 30.96
N ARG A 304 13.21 -0.98 31.44
CA ARG A 304 12.09 -0.30 30.77
C ARG A 304 11.93 1.18 31.15
N SER A 305 12.18 1.54 32.42
CA SER A 305 11.82 2.87 32.92
C SER A 305 12.52 4.06 32.23
N PRO A 306 13.83 4.02 31.92
CA PRO A 306 14.50 5.09 31.15
C PRO A 306 13.91 5.28 29.75
N VAL A 307 13.54 4.17 29.10
CA VAL A 307 12.92 4.15 27.76
C VAL A 307 11.56 4.84 27.82
N ASP A 308 10.71 4.45 28.79
CA ASP A 308 9.38 5.02 28.97
C ASP A 308 9.43 6.52 29.31
N ALA A 309 10.38 6.96 30.14
CA ALA A 309 10.56 8.39 30.46
C ALA A 309 10.91 9.20 29.19
N CYS A 310 11.81 8.68 28.35
CA CYS A 310 12.14 9.30 27.06
C CYS A 310 10.93 9.34 26.13
N PHE A 311 10.17 8.25 26.04
CA PHE A 311 9.00 8.18 25.16
C PHE A 311 7.86 9.10 25.61
N LEU A 312 7.62 9.24 26.92
CA LEU A 312 6.67 10.21 27.47
C LEU A 312 7.08 11.66 27.15
N ALA A 313 8.37 11.98 27.23
CA ALA A 313 8.89 13.28 26.80
C ALA A 313 8.61 13.51 25.30
N ILE A 314 8.92 12.53 24.45
CA ILE A 314 8.64 12.59 23.00
C ILE A 314 7.14 12.77 22.74
N SER A 315 6.27 12.00 23.40
CA SER A 315 4.81 12.15 23.25
C SER A 315 4.32 13.56 23.56
N ALA A 316 4.83 14.17 24.64
CA ALA A 316 4.47 15.54 25.00
C ALA A 316 5.00 16.57 24.00
N LEU A 317 6.23 16.40 23.50
CA LEU A 317 6.82 17.27 22.49
C LEU A 317 6.07 17.18 21.15
N VAL A 318 5.71 15.97 20.72
CA VAL A 318 4.90 15.76 19.51
C VAL A 318 3.50 16.36 19.66
N ARG A 319 2.89 16.28 20.85
CA ARG A 319 1.61 16.94 21.14
C ARG A 319 1.72 18.46 21.07
N MET A 320 2.80 19.06 21.55
CA MET A 320 3.04 20.50 21.40
C MET A 320 3.26 20.89 19.94
N PHE A 321 3.98 20.08 19.16
CA PHE A 321 4.08 20.27 17.71
C PHE A 321 2.70 20.24 17.05
N GLU A 322 1.83 19.30 17.40
CA GLU A 322 0.48 19.24 16.86
C GLU A 322 -0.34 20.52 17.14
N GLN A 323 -0.16 21.13 18.32
CA GLN A 323 -0.86 22.36 18.72
C GLN A 323 -0.28 23.63 18.08
N THR A 324 1.02 23.65 17.77
CA THR A 324 1.76 24.88 17.41
C THR A 324 2.34 24.88 15.99
N THR A 325 2.41 23.69 15.37
CA THR A 325 3.14 23.38 14.13
C THR A 325 4.63 23.74 14.14
N ASP A 326 5.23 23.95 15.32
CA ASP A 326 6.64 24.34 15.44
C ASP A 326 7.59 23.14 15.42
N THR A 327 8.42 23.06 14.37
CA THR A 327 9.35 21.97 14.11
C THR A 327 10.46 21.83 15.16
N GLN A 328 10.69 22.84 16.02
CA GLN A 328 11.69 22.75 17.09
C GLN A 328 11.41 21.57 18.05
N TYR A 329 10.13 21.30 18.35
CA TYR A 329 9.76 20.22 19.27
C TYR A 329 10.02 18.83 18.67
N LEU A 330 9.92 18.70 17.34
CA LEU A 330 10.30 17.48 16.64
C LEU A 330 11.81 17.27 16.62
N LEU A 331 12.60 18.34 16.50
CA LEU A 331 14.06 18.27 16.63
C LEU A 331 14.49 17.86 18.04
N HIS A 332 13.87 18.43 19.08
CA HIS A 332 14.09 17.98 20.47
C HIS A 332 13.74 16.50 20.63
N SER A 333 12.59 16.07 20.09
CA SER A 333 12.16 14.66 20.11
C SER A 333 13.16 13.72 19.42
N ALA A 334 13.65 14.11 18.24
CA ALA A 334 14.63 13.33 17.50
C ALA A 334 15.95 13.23 18.26
N TYR A 335 16.42 14.32 18.85
CA TYR A 335 17.64 14.30 19.66
C TYR A 335 17.49 13.42 20.91
N LEU A 336 16.32 13.41 21.57
CA LEU A 336 16.05 12.52 22.70
C LEU A 336 16.10 11.05 22.28
N ALA A 337 15.46 10.69 21.16
CA ALA A 337 15.48 9.32 20.67
C ALA A 337 16.87 8.87 20.20
N GLU A 338 17.65 9.72 19.52
CA GLU A 338 19.06 9.44 19.20
C GLU A 338 19.89 9.26 20.47
N SER A 339 19.68 10.10 21.49
CA SER A 339 20.35 9.98 22.79
C SER A 339 20.00 8.67 23.49
N LEU A 340 18.74 8.23 23.42
CA LEU A 340 18.33 6.93 23.92
C LEU A 340 19.04 5.79 23.18
N LEU A 341 19.15 5.83 21.85
CA LEU A 341 19.83 4.80 21.07
C LEU A 341 21.34 4.72 21.36
N ARG A 342 22.01 5.83 21.69
CA ARG A 342 23.42 5.80 22.13
C ARG A 342 23.61 5.01 23.43
N HIS A 343 22.63 5.07 24.33
CA HIS A 343 22.68 4.34 25.60
C HIS A 343 22.10 2.93 25.48
N ARG A 344 21.15 2.72 24.56
CA ARG A 344 20.38 1.47 24.38
C ARG A 344 20.15 1.21 22.91
N GLU A 345 21.20 0.72 22.27
CA GLU A 345 21.24 0.52 20.83
C GLU A 345 20.06 -0.34 20.34
N HIS A 346 19.65 -1.39 21.04
CA HIS A 346 18.63 -2.33 20.54
C HIS A 346 17.16 -1.91 20.77
N THR A 347 16.89 -0.64 21.09
CA THR A 347 15.51 -0.15 21.27
C THR A 347 14.84 0.04 19.91
N HIS A 348 14.01 -0.92 19.47
CA HIS A 348 13.38 -0.88 18.14
C HIS A 348 12.34 0.24 18.01
N GLU A 349 11.58 0.50 19.08
CA GLU A 349 10.56 1.55 19.12
C GLU A 349 11.18 2.94 18.94
N ALA A 350 12.39 3.15 19.48
CA ALA A 350 13.15 4.39 19.32
C ALA A 350 13.65 4.59 17.88
N ARG A 351 14.10 3.51 17.22
CA ARG A 351 14.42 3.57 15.78
C ARG A 351 13.19 3.88 14.95
N LEU A 352 12.08 3.21 15.21
CA LEU A 352 10.84 3.38 14.44
C LEU A 352 10.30 4.82 14.56
N VAL A 353 10.20 5.36 15.78
CA VAL A 353 9.75 6.75 15.98
C VAL A 353 10.70 7.76 15.35
N LEU A 354 12.02 7.48 15.31
CA LEU A 354 12.96 8.34 14.60
C LEU A 354 12.73 8.36 13.09
N VAL A 355 12.34 7.23 12.46
CA VAL A 355 11.96 7.24 11.04
C VAL A 355 10.75 8.16 10.83
N TYR A 356 9.72 8.07 11.68
CA TYR A 356 8.57 8.99 11.62
C TYR A 356 8.99 10.46 11.80
N LEU A 357 9.80 10.76 12.82
CA LEU A 357 10.27 12.12 13.10
C LEU A 357 11.08 12.70 11.94
N TYR A 358 12.04 11.94 11.41
CA TYR A 358 12.86 12.39 10.28
C TYR A 358 12.07 12.49 8.98
N MET A 359 11.13 11.58 8.73
CA MET A 359 10.21 11.73 7.60
C MET A 359 9.37 13.00 7.76
N ARG A 360 8.81 13.26 8.94
CA ARG A 360 8.02 14.47 9.24
C ARG A 360 8.81 15.77 9.08
N LEU A 361 10.09 15.75 9.45
CA LEU A 361 11.04 16.86 9.28
C LEU A 361 11.61 16.98 7.85
N ASN A 362 11.18 16.13 6.91
CA ASN A 362 11.68 16.05 5.53
C ASN A 362 13.17 15.68 5.42
N LEU A 363 13.70 14.96 6.42
CA LEU A 363 15.08 14.48 6.51
C LEU A 363 15.17 13.04 5.98
N GLY A 364 14.73 12.83 4.74
CA GLY A 364 14.51 11.48 4.18
C GLY A 364 15.76 10.61 4.23
N SER A 365 16.93 11.18 4.04
CA SER A 365 18.19 10.45 4.10
C SER A 365 18.43 9.80 5.47
N LEU A 366 18.22 10.54 6.59
CA LEU A 366 18.29 10.01 7.98
C LEU A 366 17.24 8.94 8.24
N ALA A 367 16.02 9.18 7.74
CA ALA A 367 14.96 8.21 7.84
C ALA A 367 15.34 6.88 7.17
N MET A 368 15.93 6.89 5.97
CA MET A 368 16.22 5.63 5.28
C MET A 368 17.33 4.79 5.91
N ARG A 369 18.37 5.40 6.51
CA ARG A 369 19.37 4.64 7.28
C ARG A 369 18.77 3.91 8.46
N LEU A 370 17.92 4.60 9.20
CA LEU A 370 17.26 4.01 10.35
C LEU A 370 16.27 2.93 9.91
N PHE A 371 15.54 3.17 8.82
CA PHE A 371 14.66 2.18 8.23
C PHE A 371 15.41 0.91 7.79
N ASP A 372 16.57 1.04 7.13
CA ASP A 372 17.39 -0.12 6.75
C ASP A 372 17.87 -0.90 7.98
N SER A 373 18.22 -0.19 9.07
CA SER A 373 18.61 -0.82 10.35
C SER A 373 17.48 -1.55 11.08
N LEU A 374 16.20 -1.28 10.75
CA LEU A 374 15.06 -2.03 11.29
C LEU A 374 14.96 -3.44 10.71
N ASN A 375 15.64 -3.73 9.58
CA ASN A 375 15.66 -5.04 8.92
C ASN A 375 14.24 -5.60 8.67
N ILE A 376 13.35 -4.74 8.16
CA ILE A 376 11.95 -5.07 7.82
C ILE A 376 11.94 -6.16 6.74
N LYS A 377 11.18 -7.24 6.97
CA LYS A 377 11.11 -8.40 6.08
C LYS A 377 9.68 -8.88 5.84
N GLU A 378 9.47 -9.45 4.66
CA GLU A 378 8.22 -10.13 4.29
C GLU A 378 6.99 -9.25 4.59
N ILE A 379 5.96 -9.83 5.22
CA ILE A 379 4.69 -9.18 5.56
C ILE A 379 4.84 -7.88 6.37
N GLN A 380 5.98 -7.65 7.04
CA GLN A 380 6.22 -6.38 7.73
C GLN A 380 6.30 -5.19 6.77
N HIS A 381 6.55 -5.42 5.48
CA HIS A 381 6.45 -4.37 4.46
C HIS A 381 5.01 -3.86 4.27
N ASP A 382 4.01 -4.69 4.55
CA ASP A 382 2.61 -4.29 4.46
C ASP A 382 2.17 -3.47 5.68
N THR A 383 2.69 -3.83 6.86
CA THR A 383 2.29 -3.22 8.14
C THR A 383 3.13 -2.00 8.52
N VAL A 384 4.45 -2.02 8.34
CA VAL A 384 5.36 -0.99 8.88
C VAL A 384 5.99 -0.12 7.80
N ALA A 385 6.19 -0.60 6.56
CA ALA A 385 6.98 0.15 5.57
C ALA A 385 6.36 1.48 5.12
N HIS A 386 5.08 1.70 5.41
CA HIS A 386 4.41 2.99 5.23
C HIS A 386 5.13 4.13 5.97
N VAL A 387 5.87 3.84 7.05
CA VAL A 387 6.66 4.83 7.79
C VAL A 387 7.69 5.54 6.89
N LEU A 388 8.25 4.84 5.90
CA LEU A 388 9.24 5.39 4.97
C LEU A 388 8.64 5.64 3.57
N PHE A 389 7.87 4.70 3.03
CA PHE A 389 7.53 4.76 1.60
C PHE A 389 6.44 5.77 1.27
N THR A 390 5.58 6.14 2.21
CA THR A 390 4.59 7.19 1.99
C THR A 390 5.28 8.55 1.86
N ARG A 391 5.08 9.23 0.72
CA ARG A 391 5.70 10.54 0.36
C ARG A 391 7.23 10.51 0.22
N LEU A 392 7.86 9.34 0.11
CA LEU A 392 9.31 9.24 -0.11
C LEU A 392 9.75 10.02 -1.35
N SER A 393 8.97 9.94 -2.43
CA SER A 393 9.22 10.65 -3.69
C SER A 393 9.23 12.17 -3.55
N LEU A 394 8.53 12.70 -2.55
CA LEU A 394 8.44 14.14 -2.29
C LEU A 394 9.44 14.62 -1.24
N ILE A 395 10.22 13.72 -0.63
CA ILE A 395 11.20 14.07 0.40
C ILE A 395 12.62 13.80 -0.10
N HIS A 396 12.84 12.63 -0.70
CA HIS A 396 14.17 12.19 -1.13
C HIS A 396 14.06 11.10 -2.22
N PRO A 397 13.72 11.47 -3.47
CA PRO A 397 13.54 10.50 -4.57
C PRO A 397 14.84 9.90 -5.10
N HIS A 398 15.99 10.49 -4.79
CA HIS A 398 17.32 10.19 -5.34
C HIS A 398 18.15 9.29 -4.40
N PRO A 399 19.26 8.69 -4.89
CA PRO A 399 20.15 7.89 -4.05
C PRO A 399 20.78 8.68 -2.90
N THR A 400 20.94 8.03 -1.75
CA THR A 400 21.70 8.52 -0.61
C THR A 400 23.16 8.04 -0.67
N ASN A 401 24.10 8.83 -0.14
CA ASN A 401 25.55 8.52 -0.14
C ASN A 401 26.10 8.27 1.28
N TRP A 402 25.72 7.15 1.89
CA TRP A 402 25.87 6.94 3.34
C TRP A 402 26.73 5.68 3.58
N GLY A 403 28.06 5.82 3.51
CA GLY A 403 28.99 4.70 3.66
C GLY A 403 30.35 4.93 3.00
N TYR A 404 31.26 3.96 3.11
CA TYR A 404 32.55 3.96 2.41
C TYR A 404 32.35 3.49 0.96
N GLY A 405 32.06 4.42 0.06
CA GLY A 405 31.90 4.19 -1.39
C GLY A 405 30.45 4.17 -1.89
N ASP A 406 30.26 4.23 -3.21
CA ASP A 406 28.97 4.34 -3.92
C ASP A 406 28.03 3.11 -3.77
N ALA A 407 28.42 2.07 -3.03
CA ALA A 407 27.71 0.77 -2.98
C ALA A 407 26.70 0.63 -1.83
N ASP A 408 26.85 1.36 -0.71
CA ASP A 408 26.05 1.17 0.51
C ASP A 408 24.86 2.15 0.64
N GLY A 409 24.71 3.05 -0.32
CA GLY A 409 23.63 4.02 -0.38
C GLY A 409 22.25 3.41 -0.62
N MET A 410 21.22 3.94 0.05
CA MET A 410 19.84 3.58 -0.27
C MET A 410 19.41 4.24 -1.58
N VAL A 411 18.95 3.43 -2.53
CA VAL A 411 18.36 3.87 -3.81
C VAL A 411 16.84 3.71 -3.73
N PRO A 412 16.05 4.80 -3.60
CA PRO A 412 14.60 4.75 -3.41
C PRO A 412 13.87 3.90 -4.46
N PHE A 413 14.23 4.04 -5.73
CA PHE A 413 13.65 3.26 -6.83
C PHE A 413 13.84 1.74 -6.63
N LYS A 414 15.06 1.29 -6.30
CA LYS A 414 15.34 -0.14 -6.08
C LYS A 414 14.64 -0.68 -4.84
N ARG A 415 14.51 0.14 -3.79
CA ARG A 415 13.96 -0.28 -2.49
C ARG A 415 12.44 -0.36 -2.50
N THR A 416 11.78 0.58 -3.17
CA THR A 416 10.34 0.49 -3.43
C THR A 416 10.00 -0.71 -4.33
N ALA A 417 10.79 -0.97 -5.38
CA ALA A 417 10.67 -2.19 -6.19
C ALA A 417 10.84 -3.47 -5.37
N HIS A 418 11.86 -3.53 -4.49
CA HIS A 418 12.05 -4.66 -3.58
C HIS A 418 10.84 -4.88 -2.67
N ALA A 419 10.29 -3.81 -2.07
CA ALA A 419 9.11 -3.91 -1.22
C ALA A 419 7.86 -4.40 -1.99
N LEU A 420 7.70 -4.00 -3.26
CA LEU A 420 6.60 -4.48 -4.10
C LEU A 420 6.72 -5.98 -4.43
N LYS A 421 7.93 -6.47 -4.68
CA LYS A 421 8.19 -7.90 -4.95
C LYS A 421 7.79 -8.82 -3.81
N VAL A 422 7.83 -8.32 -2.57
CA VAL A 422 7.41 -9.07 -1.38
C VAL A 422 5.94 -9.48 -1.47
N TYR A 423 5.06 -8.61 -1.98
CA TYR A 423 3.64 -8.93 -2.11
C TYR A 423 3.40 -10.10 -3.06
N VAL A 424 4.10 -10.12 -4.20
CA VAL A 424 4.00 -11.21 -5.19
C VAL A 424 4.47 -12.52 -4.57
N ARG A 425 5.70 -12.53 -4.01
CA ARG A 425 6.27 -13.72 -3.37
C ARG A 425 5.43 -14.26 -2.21
N CYS A 426 4.89 -13.37 -1.38
CA CYS A 426 4.02 -13.77 -0.27
C CYS A 426 2.72 -14.37 -0.79
N GLU A 427 2.10 -13.75 -1.80
CA GLU A 427 0.87 -14.27 -2.38
C GLU A 427 1.08 -15.63 -3.05
N ASP A 428 2.14 -15.80 -3.84
CA ASP A 428 2.50 -17.08 -4.47
C ASP A 428 2.66 -18.18 -3.42
N LYS A 429 3.42 -17.91 -2.35
CA LYS A 429 3.64 -18.89 -1.28
C LYS A 429 2.35 -19.26 -0.54
N LEU A 430 1.46 -18.29 -0.31
CA LEU A 430 0.17 -18.54 0.31
C LEU A 430 -0.73 -19.37 -0.62
N ALA A 431 -0.73 -19.05 -1.91
CA ALA A 431 -1.48 -19.74 -2.94
C ALA A 431 -1.01 -21.20 -3.09
N GLU A 432 0.30 -21.45 -3.16
CA GLU A 432 0.90 -22.79 -3.21
C GLU A 432 0.54 -23.63 -1.98
N THR A 433 0.59 -23.01 -0.80
CA THR A 433 0.20 -23.67 0.46
C THR A 433 -1.29 -24.04 0.44
N GLN A 434 -2.15 -23.13 -0.03
CA GLN A 434 -3.59 -23.37 -0.14
C GLN A 434 -3.92 -24.43 -1.20
N ALA A 435 -3.23 -24.44 -2.34
CA ALA A 435 -3.40 -25.41 -3.42
C ALA A 435 -3.00 -26.82 -2.95
N SER A 436 -1.98 -26.91 -2.10
CA SER A 436 -1.49 -28.17 -1.53
C SER A 436 -2.38 -28.73 -0.40
N VAL A 437 -3.50 -28.10 -0.05
CA VAL A 437 -4.31 -28.50 1.12
C VAL A 437 -4.78 -29.96 1.10
N LEU A 438 -5.00 -30.52 -0.09
CA LEU A 438 -5.40 -31.91 -0.24
C LEU A 438 -4.27 -32.90 0.03
N SER A 439 -3.01 -32.48 -0.13
CA SER A 439 -1.84 -33.34 0.11
C SER A 439 -1.46 -33.37 1.59
N HIS A 440 -1.48 -32.22 2.27
CA HIS A 440 -1.10 -32.12 3.69
C HIS A 440 -2.29 -32.21 4.67
N GLY A 441 -3.53 -32.12 4.18
CA GLY A 441 -4.74 -32.37 4.98
C GLY A 441 -5.13 -31.30 6.01
N GLN A 442 -4.44 -30.15 6.04
CA GLN A 442 -4.67 -29.09 7.03
C GLN A 442 -5.75 -28.11 6.57
N THR A 443 -6.98 -28.58 6.39
CA THR A 443 -8.08 -27.77 5.82
C THR A 443 -8.52 -26.58 6.66
N GLY A 444 -8.19 -26.55 7.95
CA GLY A 444 -8.53 -25.46 8.85
C GLY A 444 -7.73 -24.18 8.62
N ILE A 445 -6.62 -24.21 7.88
CA ILE A 445 -5.86 -22.99 7.54
C ILE A 445 -6.44 -22.24 6.33
N VAL A 446 -7.35 -22.86 5.57
CA VAL A 446 -7.85 -22.31 4.29
C VAL A 446 -8.46 -20.92 4.45
N PHE A 447 -9.24 -20.69 5.52
CA PHE A 447 -9.81 -19.36 5.80
C PHE A 447 -8.74 -18.31 6.10
N ASP A 448 -7.75 -18.66 6.94
CA ASP A 448 -6.68 -17.73 7.32
C ASP A 448 -5.78 -17.39 6.11
N LEU A 449 -5.49 -18.40 5.25
CA LEU A 449 -4.74 -18.20 4.01
C LEU A 449 -5.50 -17.29 3.05
N GLN A 450 -6.80 -17.55 2.81
CA GLN A 450 -7.60 -16.73 1.91
C GLN A 450 -7.75 -15.30 2.42
N GLU A 451 -8.06 -15.12 3.72
CA GLU A 451 -8.18 -13.80 4.34
C GLU A 451 -6.90 -12.98 4.14
N LEU A 452 -5.73 -13.60 4.34
CA LEU A 452 -4.44 -12.96 4.15
C LEU A 452 -4.14 -12.65 2.67
N ARG A 453 -4.44 -13.56 1.74
CA ARG A 453 -4.30 -13.32 0.29
C ARG A 453 -5.15 -12.14 -0.16
N ASP A 454 -6.42 -12.10 0.25
CA ASP A 454 -7.33 -11.00 -0.04
C ASP A 454 -6.85 -9.68 0.57
N SER A 455 -6.32 -9.74 1.80
CA SER A 455 -5.74 -8.58 2.47
C SER A 455 -4.54 -8.00 1.71
N LEU A 456 -3.62 -8.84 1.26
CA LEU A 456 -2.43 -8.44 0.51
C LEU A 456 -2.75 -7.89 -0.89
N ARG A 457 -3.75 -8.45 -1.57
CA ARG A 457 -4.21 -7.97 -2.89
C ARG A 457 -4.91 -6.61 -2.77
N MET A 458 -5.69 -6.42 -1.72
CA MET A 458 -6.40 -5.17 -1.45
C MET A 458 -5.61 -4.18 -0.60
N SER A 459 -4.34 -4.44 -0.31
CA SER A 459 -3.50 -3.59 0.55
C SER A 459 -3.41 -2.14 0.04
N LEU A 460 -3.73 -1.21 0.94
CA LEU A 460 -3.49 0.23 0.77
C LEU A 460 -1.98 0.52 0.67
N SER A 461 -1.17 -0.07 1.56
CA SER A 461 0.28 0.10 1.59
C SER A 461 0.93 -0.27 0.25
N ARG A 462 0.47 -1.34 -0.40
CA ARG A 462 0.93 -1.76 -1.73
C ARG A 462 0.68 -0.71 -2.80
N ARG A 463 -0.54 -0.14 -2.83
CA ARG A 463 -0.96 0.89 -3.81
C ARG A 463 -0.19 2.18 -3.62
N VAL A 464 -0.05 2.64 -2.37
CA VAL A 464 0.77 3.83 -2.04
C VAL A 464 2.22 3.61 -2.48
N THR A 465 2.82 2.47 -2.12
CA THR A 465 4.22 2.15 -2.48
C THR A 465 4.42 2.11 -4.00
N LEU A 466 3.43 1.59 -4.76
CA LEU A 466 3.50 1.54 -6.22
C LEU A 466 3.44 2.94 -6.84
N LEU A 467 2.53 3.80 -6.40
CA LEU A 467 2.44 5.18 -6.91
C LEU A 467 3.69 6.00 -6.53
N GLU A 468 4.24 5.78 -5.34
CA GLU A 468 5.50 6.38 -4.91
C GLU A 468 6.69 5.88 -5.75
N HIS A 469 6.76 4.57 -6.03
CA HIS A 469 7.77 3.98 -6.92
C HIS A 469 7.75 4.64 -8.30
N ARG A 470 6.56 4.83 -8.87
CA ARG A 470 6.38 5.44 -10.18
C ARG A 470 6.67 6.94 -10.19
N ARG A 471 6.30 7.67 -9.13
CA ARG A 471 6.70 9.08 -8.97
C ARG A 471 8.22 9.23 -8.83
N VAL A 472 8.88 8.36 -8.06
CA VAL A 472 10.36 8.31 -8.00
C VAL A 472 10.94 8.11 -9.40
N ALA A 473 10.41 7.18 -10.18
CA ALA A 473 10.86 6.94 -11.55
C ALA A 473 10.73 8.19 -12.43
N ARG A 474 9.58 8.90 -12.38
CA ARG A 474 9.39 10.17 -13.11
C ARG A 474 10.43 11.22 -12.73
N LEU A 475 10.60 11.45 -11.43
CA LEU A 475 11.50 12.48 -10.91
C LEU A 475 12.99 12.16 -11.18
N THR A 476 13.36 10.87 -11.22
CA THR A 476 14.76 10.45 -11.39
C THR A 476 15.11 9.99 -12.81
N LYS A 477 14.17 10.07 -13.76
CA LYS A 477 14.29 9.51 -15.12
C LYS A 477 14.51 7.99 -15.14
N GLY A 478 13.97 7.28 -14.15
CA GLY A 478 13.87 5.84 -14.16
C GLY A 478 12.84 5.34 -15.18
N ALA A 479 12.98 4.10 -15.62
CA ALA A 479 11.99 3.46 -16.49
C ALA A 479 10.70 3.15 -15.71
N ILE A 480 9.55 3.47 -16.29
CA ILE A 480 8.22 3.19 -15.74
C ILE A 480 7.64 1.98 -16.46
N GLY A 481 7.18 0.98 -15.71
CA GLY A 481 6.49 -0.20 -16.27
C GLY A 481 7.36 -1.44 -16.49
N ASP A 482 8.69 -1.34 -16.33
CA ASP A 482 9.60 -2.49 -16.48
C ASP A 482 9.80 -3.32 -15.21
N ASP A 483 9.22 -2.91 -14.08
CA ASP A 483 9.30 -3.68 -12.85
C ASP A 483 8.24 -4.79 -12.82
N GLU A 484 8.69 -6.02 -12.57
CA GLU A 484 7.85 -7.22 -12.50
C GLU A 484 6.75 -7.09 -11.44
N ALA A 485 7.03 -6.51 -10.28
CA ALA A 485 6.05 -6.37 -9.21
C ALA A 485 5.02 -5.28 -9.52
N ALA A 486 5.41 -4.23 -10.24
CA ALA A 486 4.46 -3.27 -10.80
C ALA A 486 3.54 -3.94 -11.85
N ARG A 487 4.08 -4.79 -12.73
CA ARG A 487 3.28 -5.54 -13.71
C ARG A 487 2.34 -6.55 -13.07
N ALA A 488 2.73 -7.18 -11.96
CA ALA A 488 1.89 -8.11 -11.22
C ALA A 488 0.64 -7.47 -10.60
N MET A 489 0.64 -6.15 -10.40
CA MET A 489 -0.59 -5.41 -10.05
C MET A 489 -1.49 -5.20 -11.28
N GLY A 490 -0.91 -5.15 -12.48
CA GLY A 490 -1.62 -4.93 -13.74
C GLY A 490 -2.22 -3.52 -13.87
N PRO A 491 -2.75 -3.18 -15.06
CA PRO A 491 -3.75 -2.13 -15.14
C PRO A 491 -5.04 -2.64 -14.49
N LEU A 492 -5.57 -1.87 -13.55
CA LEU A 492 -6.77 -2.23 -12.80
C LEU A 492 -7.92 -1.27 -13.13
N ALA A 493 -9.15 -1.73 -12.97
CA ALA A 493 -10.30 -0.81 -12.94
C ALA A 493 -10.11 0.23 -11.82
N CYS A 494 -10.64 1.45 -12.00
CA CYS A 494 -10.44 2.51 -11.01
C CYS A 494 -10.98 2.11 -9.62
N GLU A 495 -12.09 1.37 -9.58
CA GLU A 495 -12.70 0.86 -8.35
C GLU A 495 -11.73 0.01 -7.50
N ASN A 496 -10.82 -0.75 -8.13
CA ASN A 496 -9.84 -1.56 -7.42
C ASN A 496 -8.81 -0.70 -6.65
N TRP A 497 -8.54 0.51 -7.13
CA TRP A 497 -7.62 1.43 -6.47
C TRP A 497 -8.19 2.01 -5.18
N VAL A 498 -9.51 2.17 -5.12
CA VAL A 498 -10.20 2.79 -3.98
C VAL A 498 -10.70 1.78 -2.97
N GLN A 499 -11.12 0.59 -3.42
CA GLN A 499 -11.44 -0.51 -2.52
C GLN A 499 -10.13 -1.06 -1.92
N THR A 500 -9.83 -0.68 -0.69
CA THR A 500 -8.57 -1.06 -0.04
C THR A 500 -8.78 -1.60 1.38
N LYS A 501 -7.82 -2.42 1.82
CA LYS A 501 -7.64 -2.84 3.21
C LYS A 501 -6.41 -2.12 3.76
N ASP A 502 -6.61 -1.39 4.85
CA ASP A 502 -5.53 -0.70 5.53
C ASP A 502 -4.94 -1.61 6.61
N ASN A 503 -3.77 -2.19 6.30
CA ASN A 503 -3.03 -3.08 7.19
C ASN A 503 -1.90 -2.35 7.93
N ARG A 504 -1.80 -1.03 7.82
CA ARG A 504 -0.74 -0.25 8.47
C ARG A 504 -0.88 -0.37 9.99
N ASP A 505 0.22 -0.77 10.63
CA ASP A 505 0.30 -0.87 12.09
C ASP A 505 0.83 0.45 12.65
N PHE A 506 -0.03 1.17 13.36
CA PHE A 506 0.30 2.42 14.05
C PHE A 506 0.47 2.24 15.56
N ASP A 507 0.51 0.99 16.02
CA ASP A 507 0.69 0.63 17.43
C ASP A 507 2.03 -0.12 17.62
N ALA A 508 2.98 0.07 16.70
CA ALA A 508 4.23 -0.66 16.61
C ALA A 508 5.38 -0.07 17.46
N ALA A 509 5.31 1.22 17.83
CA ALA A 509 6.26 1.89 18.70
C ALA A 509 5.76 1.97 20.15
N PHE A 510 4.97 2.98 20.50
CA PHE A 510 4.45 3.16 21.87
C PHE A 510 3.21 4.06 21.89
N ASP A 511 2.29 3.75 22.82
CA ASP A 511 1.10 4.56 23.08
C ASP A 511 0.86 4.67 24.60
N TYR A 512 0.73 5.91 25.09
CA TYR A 512 0.39 6.25 26.48
C TYR A 512 -0.92 7.04 26.58
N GLY A 513 -1.89 6.74 25.72
CA GLY A 513 -3.13 7.51 25.52
C GLY A 513 -3.02 8.55 24.40
N TYR A 514 -1.94 8.53 23.62
CA TYR A 514 -1.68 9.44 22.52
C TYR A 514 -0.79 8.76 21.49
N ASN A 515 -1.36 8.47 20.32
CA ASN A 515 -0.68 7.76 19.25
C ASN A 515 0.22 8.72 18.45
N VAL A 516 1.51 8.73 18.79
CA VAL A 516 2.52 9.58 18.15
C VAL A 516 2.74 9.23 16.67
N GLU A 517 2.59 7.95 16.31
CA GLU A 517 2.86 7.45 14.95
C GLU A 517 1.86 8.04 13.94
N ARG A 518 0.57 8.05 14.30
CA ARG A 518 -0.49 8.67 13.47
C ARG A 518 -0.27 10.16 13.27
N VAL A 519 0.09 10.88 14.33
CA VAL A 519 0.31 12.34 14.25
C VAL A 519 1.52 12.68 13.38
N LEU A 520 2.61 11.93 13.53
CA LEU A 520 3.82 12.14 12.72
C LEU A 520 3.64 11.73 11.26
N HIS A 521 2.84 10.68 11.00
CA HIS A 521 2.54 10.25 9.64
C HIS A 521 1.55 11.18 8.91
N GLY A 522 0.53 11.67 9.61
CA GLY A 522 -0.50 12.55 9.06
C GLY A 522 0.09 13.89 8.64
N ARG A 523 -0.23 14.37 7.44
CA ARG A 523 0.17 15.71 6.95
C ARG A 523 -1.07 16.49 6.53
N GLY A 524 -1.12 17.78 6.88
CA GLY A 524 -2.33 18.58 6.65
C GLY A 524 -3.51 18.18 7.55
N GLY A 525 -3.25 17.59 8.72
CA GLY A 525 -4.31 17.28 9.70
C GLY A 525 -4.96 15.90 9.55
N SER A 526 -4.69 15.14 8.48
CA SER A 526 -5.17 13.76 8.36
C SER A 526 -4.19 12.85 7.59
N MET A 527 -4.48 11.55 7.61
CA MET A 527 -3.67 10.50 6.99
C MET A 527 -3.96 10.43 5.49
N PRO A 528 -2.99 10.00 4.65
CA PRO A 528 -3.28 9.68 3.26
C PRO A 528 -4.47 8.73 3.16
N SER A 529 -5.47 9.18 2.41
CA SER A 529 -6.78 8.55 2.26
C SER A 529 -6.99 8.10 0.81
N GLU A 530 -8.21 7.67 0.49
CA GLU A 530 -8.64 7.35 -0.88
C GLU A 530 -8.41 8.51 -1.86
N ALA A 531 -8.68 9.75 -1.45
CA ALA A 531 -8.48 10.91 -2.32
C ALA A 531 -6.99 11.09 -2.69
N TRP A 532 -6.09 10.92 -1.72
CA TRP A 532 -4.65 10.99 -1.98
C TRP A 532 -4.22 9.97 -3.05
N LEU A 533 -4.75 8.74 -2.99
CA LEU A 533 -4.51 7.72 -4.01
C LEU A 533 -5.04 8.16 -5.38
N LEU A 534 -6.28 8.65 -5.45
CA LEU A 534 -6.92 9.06 -6.70
C LEU A 534 -6.16 10.21 -7.39
N PHE A 535 -5.72 11.22 -6.65
CA PHE A 535 -4.93 12.32 -7.19
C PHE A 535 -3.54 11.85 -7.67
N ALA A 536 -2.88 10.97 -6.93
CA ALA A 536 -1.61 10.39 -7.36
C ALA A 536 -1.77 9.48 -8.60
N LEU A 537 -2.89 8.76 -8.69
CA LEU A 537 -3.27 7.92 -9.83
C LEU A 537 -3.58 8.76 -11.06
N ALA A 538 -4.25 9.92 -10.91
CA ALA A 538 -4.51 10.86 -12.00
C ALA A 538 -3.21 11.39 -12.59
N ALA A 539 -2.26 11.80 -11.74
CA ALA A 539 -0.92 12.23 -12.17
C ALA A 539 -0.16 11.12 -12.90
N ASP A 540 -0.21 9.89 -12.37
CA ASP A 540 0.43 8.75 -13.03
C ASP A 540 -0.20 8.43 -14.39
N THR A 541 -1.53 8.46 -14.48
CA THR A 541 -2.29 8.19 -15.71
C THR A 541 -1.99 9.25 -16.77
N ALA A 542 -1.99 10.54 -16.39
CA ALA A 542 -1.62 11.63 -17.28
C ALA A 542 -0.21 11.45 -17.85
N TRP A 543 0.76 11.11 -16.99
CA TRP A 543 2.13 10.82 -17.45
C TRP A 543 2.18 9.64 -18.43
N CYS A 544 1.48 8.54 -18.12
CA CYS A 544 1.48 7.35 -18.97
C CYS A 544 0.92 7.62 -20.36
N ILE A 545 -0.18 8.35 -20.44
CA ILE A 545 -0.76 8.74 -21.73
C ILE A 545 0.22 9.63 -22.50
N ALA A 546 0.76 10.66 -21.85
CA ALA A 546 1.66 11.62 -22.50
C ALA A 546 3.01 11.02 -22.95
N THR A 547 3.46 9.92 -22.33
CA THR A 547 4.72 9.23 -22.67
C THR A 547 4.51 7.91 -23.40
N GLU A 548 3.27 7.53 -23.67
CA GLU A 548 2.90 6.21 -24.21
C GLU A 548 3.43 5.03 -23.37
N SER A 549 3.62 5.25 -22.07
CA SER A 549 4.08 4.23 -21.11
C SER A 549 2.93 3.34 -20.62
N SER A 550 3.25 2.23 -19.96
CA SER A 550 2.24 1.33 -19.38
C SER A 550 1.43 2.00 -18.26
N SER A 551 0.12 2.13 -18.49
CA SER A 551 -0.87 2.61 -17.52
C SER A 551 -1.13 1.60 -16.41
N MET A 552 -1.47 2.11 -15.23
CA MET A 552 -1.93 1.33 -14.07
C MET A 552 -3.47 1.25 -13.97
N VAL A 553 -4.17 1.92 -14.88
CA VAL A 553 -5.63 1.89 -14.98
C VAL A 553 -6.09 1.48 -16.39
N THR A 554 -7.21 0.76 -16.45
CA THR A 554 -7.86 0.39 -17.71
C THR A 554 -8.69 1.51 -18.31
N GLY A 555 -9.34 2.34 -17.48
CA GLY A 555 -10.22 3.44 -17.90
C GLY A 555 -9.79 4.79 -17.33
N PRO A 556 -9.00 5.60 -18.06
CA PRO A 556 -8.57 6.93 -17.61
C PRO A 556 -9.73 7.87 -17.25
N SER A 557 -10.86 7.79 -17.96
CA SER A 557 -12.06 8.60 -17.67
C SER A 557 -12.70 8.28 -16.32
N GLU A 558 -12.62 7.02 -15.86
CA GLU A 558 -13.15 6.61 -14.55
C GLU A 558 -12.38 7.30 -13.41
N VAL A 559 -11.07 7.51 -13.60
CA VAL A 559 -10.24 8.25 -12.62
C VAL A 559 -10.72 9.69 -12.49
N LEU A 560 -11.04 10.36 -13.60
CA LEU A 560 -11.58 11.72 -13.59
C LEU A 560 -12.89 11.80 -12.80
N GLU A 561 -13.82 10.86 -13.05
CA GLU A 561 -15.11 10.80 -12.36
C GLU A 561 -14.95 10.59 -10.86
N LYS A 562 -14.10 9.65 -10.44
CA LYS A 562 -13.85 9.37 -9.02
C LYS A 562 -13.18 10.54 -8.30
N VAL A 563 -12.22 11.23 -8.92
CA VAL A 563 -11.61 12.43 -8.33
C VAL A 563 -12.66 13.54 -8.17
N ARG A 564 -13.54 13.75 -9.16
CA ARG A 564 -14.62 14.75 -9.06
C ARG A 564 -15.58 14.42 -7.92
N GLN A 565 -16.00 13.16 -7.78
CA GLN A 565 -16.82 12.70 -6.65
C GLN A 565 -16.14 12.96 -5.29
N ALA A 566 -14.83 12.72 -5.19
CA ALA A 566 -14.07 13.02 -3.98
C ALA A 566 -13.99 14.53 -3.68
N LYS A 567 -14.07 15.40 -4.70
CA LYS A 567 -14.12 16.86 -4.53
C LYS A 567 -15.52 17.40 -4.22
N GLU A 568 -16.59 16.75 -4.68
CA GLU A 568 -17.99 17.20 -4.48
C GLU A 568 -18.39 17.33 -3.00
N VAL A 569 -17.78 16.54 -2.12
CA VAL A 569 -18.04 16.59 -0.66
C VAL A 569 -17.34 17.76 0.03
N ILE A 570 -16.50 18.52 -0.69
CA ILE A 570 -15.74 19.64 -0.18
C ILE A 570 -16.39 20.94 -0.66
N ASP A 571 -16.65 21.84 0.29
CA ASP A 571 -17.08 23.19 -0.05
C ASP A 571 -15.98 23.92 -0.84
N PRO A 572 -16.23 24.30 -2.11
CA PRO A 572 -15.24 24.95 -2.96
C PRO A 572 -14.90 26.38 -2.49
N GLN A 573 -15.68 26.97 -1.58
CA GLN A 573 -15.41 28.29 -1.00
C GLN A 573 -14.34 28.23 0.10
N LEU A 574 -14.01 27.03 0.60
CA LEU A 574 -12.97 26.89 1.62
C LEU A 574 -11.59 27.26 1.06
N PRO A 575 -10.70 27.82 1.88
CA PRO A 575 -9.30 27.95 1.54
C PRO A 575 -8.66 26.61 1.14
N PHE A 576 -7.70 26.62 0.20
CA PHE A 576 -7.10 25.40 -0.36
C PHE A 576 -6.43 24.51 0.70
N ASP A 577 -5.87 25.08 1.76
CA ASP A 577 -5.29 24.33 2.88
C ASP A 577 -6.36 23.53 3.65
N GLN A 578 -7.55 24.10 3.83
CA GLN A 578 -8.68 23.41 4.46
C GLN A 578 -9.29 22.35 3.54
N GLN A 579 -9.37 22.62 2.23
CA GLN A 579 -9.79 21.63 1.23
C GLN A 579 -8.83 20.43 1.24
N ALA A 580 -7.52 20.69 1.17
CA ALA A 580 -6.48 19.67 1.18
C ALA A 580 -6.52 18.84 2.49
N SER A 581 -6.69 19.50 3.63
CA SER A 581 -6.77 18.86 4.93
C SER A 581 -7.90 17.83 5.03
N LYS A 582 -9.08 18.16 4.48
CA LYS A 582 -10.22 17.25 4.42
C LYS A 582 -9.96 16.01 3.57
N LEU A 583 -8.99 16.07 2.66
CA LEU A 583 -8.60 14.96 1.79
C LEU A 583 -7.37 14.18 2.27
N GLY A 584 -6.73 14.57 3.38
CA GLY A 584 -5.47 13.95 3.81
C GLY A 584 -4.26 14.34 2.98
N MET A 585 -4.34 15.52 2.37
CA MET A 585 -3.33 16.09 1.49
C MET A 585 -2.77 17.37 2.10
N THR A 586 -1.52 17.68 1.78
CA THR A 586 -0.99 19.04 1.94
C THR A 586 -1.54 19.95 0.84
N THR A 587 -1.53 21.27 1.06
CA THR A 587 -1.96 22.25 0.03
C THR A 587 -1.22 22.05 -1.29
N ALA A 588 0.09 21.78 -1.24
CA ALA A 588 0.89 21.57 -2.44
C ALA A 588 0.51 20.27 -3.17
N GLU A 589 0.24 19.17 -2.44
CA GLU A 589 -0.26 17.93 -3.04
C GLU A 589 -1.63 18.15 -3.69
N TYR A 590 -2.54 18.89 -3.05
CA TYR A 590 -3.86 19.19 -3.59
C TYR A 590 -3.77 20.00 -4.89
N LEU A 591 -3.01 21.10 -4.89
CA LEU A 591 -2.85 21.97 -6.07
C LEU A 591 -2.12 21.25 -7.22
N ALA A 592 -1.07 20.48 -6.91
CA ALA A 592 -0.39 19.66 -7.91
C ALA A 592 -1.34 18.59 -8.49
N GLY A 593 -2.16 17.99 -7.63
CA GLY A 593 -3.18 17.04 -8.05
C GLY A 593 -4.26 17.66 -8.94
N ASP A 594 -4.72 18.86 -8.63
CA ASP A 594 -5.73 19.59 -9.41
C ASP A 594 -5.20 19.92 -10.82
N LEU A 595 -3.95 20.39 -10.90
CA LEU A 595 -3.28 20.59 -12.18
C LEU A 595 -3.12 19.28 -12.97
N ALA A 596 -2.76 18.18 -12.31
CA ALA A 596 -2.68 16.86 -12.94
C ALA A 596 -4.03 16.40 -13.49
N LEU A 597 -5.14 16.73 -12.82
CA LEU A 597 -6.49 16.44 -13.28
C LEU A 597 -6.82 17.21 -14.57
N CYS A 598 -6.53 18.51 -14.63
CA CYS A 598 -6.72 19.32 -15.85
C CYS A 598 -5.91 18.77 -17.03
N VAL A 599 -4.67 18.31 -16.77
CA VAL A 599 -3.84 17.67 -17.81
C VAL A 599 -4.43 16.33 -18.26
N LEU A 600 -4.92 15.51 -17.32
CA LEU A 600 -5.55 14.24 -17.67
C LEU A 600 -6.82 14.46 -18.52
N GLU A 601 -7.64 15.46 -18.21
CA GLU A 601 -8.82 15.81 -18.99
C GLU A 601 -8.47 16.13 -20.45
N LEU A 602 -7.44 16.96 -20.67
CA LEU A 602 -6.94 17.27 -22.01
C LEU A 602 -6.51 15.99 -22.74
N LEU A 603 -5.72 15.14 -22.09
CA LEU A 603 -5.18 13.93 -22.70
C LEU A 603 -6.27 12.90 -23.04
N VAL A 604 -7.26 12.73 -22.17
CA VAL A 604 -8.44 11.88 -22.41
C VAL A 604 -9.23 12.40 -23.61
N TYR A 605 -9.45 13.71 -23.69
CA TYR A 605 -10.11 14.33 -24.85
C TYR A 605 -9.33 14.04 -26.15
N VAL A 606 -8.01 14.29 -26.16
CA VAL A 606 -7.16 14.05 -27.34
C VAL A 606 -7.21 12.58 -27.78
N GLN A 607 -7.12 11.64 -26.84
CA GLN A 607 -7.21 10.20 -27.16
C GLN A 607 -8.59 9.82 -27.74
N SER A 608 -9.67 10.41 -27.23
CA SER A 608 -11.03 10.11 -27.69
C SER A 608 -11.38 10.72 -29.05
N ALA A 609 -10.85 11.91 -29.36
CA ALA A 609 -11.16 12.64 -30.58
C ALA A 609 -10.38 12.12 -31.81
N SER A 610 -9.22 11.50 -31.62
CA SER A 610 -8.34 11.00 -32.69
C SER A 610 -8.08 12.07 -33.77
N ASP A 611 -8.66 11.94 -34.98
CA ASP A 611 -8.46 12.87 -36.10
C ASP A 611 -9.48 14.03 -36.12
N ASP A 612 -10.56 13.95 -35.34
CA ASP A 612 -11.67 14.93 -35.32
C ASP A 612 -11.54 15.95 -34.17
N MET A 613 -10.29 16.36 -33.88
CA MET A 613 -9.97 17.26 -32.77
C MET A 613 -10.45 18.68 -33.05
N ALA A 614 -11.42 19.17 -32.27
CA ALA A 614 -11.82 20.56 -32.27
C ALA A 614 -10.76 21.45 -31.58
N GLU A 615 -10.25 22.46 -32.30
CA GLU A 615 -9.22 23.38 -31.83
C GLU A 615 -9.67 24.19 -30.61
N ASP A 616 -10.91 24.70 -30.62
CA ASP A 616 -11.48 25.48 -29.52
C ASP A 616 -11.51 24.69 -28.20
N LYS A 617 -11.70 23.37 -28.26
CA LYS A 617 -11.71 22.50 -27.08
C LYS A 617 -10.32 22.27 -26.51
N VAL A 618 -9.31 22.14 -27.37
CA VAL A 618 -7.90 22.09 -26.93
C VAL A 618 -7.52 23.40 -26.24
N ALA A 619 -7.95 24.54 -26.78
CA ALA A 619 -7.72 25.86 -26.19
C ALA A 619 -8.41 26.00 -24.82
N GLU A 620 -9.68 25.56 -24.69
CA GLU A 620 -10.43 25.55 -23.43
C GLU A 620 -9.69 24.77 -22.33
N HIS A 621 -9.26 23.53 -22.62
CA HIS A 621 -8.49 22.73 -21.67
C HIS A 621 -7.12 23.36 -21.35
N THR A 622 -6.45 23.96 -22.34
CA THR A 622 -5.17 24.63 -22.13
C THR A 622 -5.31 25.86 -21.23
N ALA A 623 -6.43 26.61 -21.34
CA ALA A 623 -6.74 27.72 -20.46
C ALA A 623 -6.94 27.25 -19.00
N LEU A 624 -7.63 26.13 -18.78
CA LEU A 624 -7.78 25.53 -17.45
C LEU A 624 -6.44 25.11 -16.85
N ILE A 625 -5.55 24.51 -17.66
CA ILE A 625 -4.19 24.16 -17.25
C ILE A 625 -3.42 25.41 -16.82
N ASN A 626 -3.46 26.50 -17.59
CA ASN A 626 -2.77 27.74 -17.23
C ASN A 626 -3.32 28.34 -15.93
N ALA A 627 -4.64 28.37 -15.75
CA ALA A 627 -5.25 28.83 -14.50
C ALA A 627 -4.81 27.97 -13.29
N ALA A 628 -4.72 26.64 -13.47
CA ALA A 628 -4.23 25.74 -12.43
C ALA A 628 -2.72 25.94 -12.14
N ILE A 629 -1.91 26.25 -13.17
CA ILE A 629 -0.49 26.62 -12.99
C ILE A 629 -0.38 27.93 -12.18
N ASP A 630 -1.23 28.92 -12.45
CA ASP A 630 -1.22 30.20 -11.73
C ASP A 630 -1.61 30.03 -10.25
N ASN A 631 -2.43 29.04 -9.94
CA ASN A 631 -2.78 28.67 -8.55
C ASN A 631 -1.62 28.00 -7.80
N LEU A 632 -0.59 27.47 -8.50
CA LEU A 632 0.60 26.94 -7.84
C LEU A 632 1.32 28.08 -7.13
N SER A 633 1.15 28.15 -5.81
CA SER A 633 1.69 29.22 -4.97
C SER A 633 3.22 29.08 -4.77
N THR A 634 4.02 29.11 -5.84
CA THR A 634 5.48 28.96 -5.77
C THR A 634 6.12 30.04 -4.91
N ASP A 635 5.57 31.25 -4.93
CA ASP A 635 6.07 32.35 -4.12
C ASP A 635 5.87 32.09 -2.62
N ALA A 636 4.79 31.40 -2.23
CA ALA A 636 4.56 31.00 -0.85
C ALA A 636 5.60 29.95 -0.38
N LEU A 637 6.05 29.06 -1.27
CA LEU A 637 7.10 28.09 -0.96
C LEU A 637 8.48 28.75 -0.84
N ILE A 638 8.80 29.69 -1.75
CA ILE A 638 10.13 30.31 -1.84
C ILE A 638 10.35 31.36 -0.75
N ASN A 639 9.30 32.09 -0.37
CA ASN A 639 9.38 33.15 0.63
C ASN A 639 9.24 32.67 2.08
N ALA A 640 8.94 31.39 2.30
CA ALA A 640 8.85 30.83 3.63
C ALA A 640 10.23 30.83 4.31
N SER A 641 10.27 31.26 5.58
CA SER A 641 11.46 31.07 6.42
C SER A 641 11.60 29.58 6.68
N ASP A 642 12.47 28.90 5.94
CA ASP A 642 12.71 27.47 6.08
C ASP A 642 14.01 27.23 6.88
N PRO A 643 13.94 27.08 8.22
CA PRO A 643 15.13 26.72 8.99
C PRO A 643 15.63 25.30 8.67
N LEU A 644 14.85 24.50 7.94
CA LEU A 644 15.08 23.10 7.61
C LEU A 644 14.78 22.83 6.13
N ALA A 645 13.85 21.92 5.84
CA ALA A 645 13.41 21.52 4.51
C ALA A 645 11.88 21.50 4.45
N GLU A 646 11.21 22.40 5.17
CA GLU A 646 9.75 22.49 5.29
C GLU A 646 9.07 22.67 3.93
N SER A 647 9.63 23.47 3.01
CA SER A 647 9.08 23.70 1.67
C SER A 647 9.51 22.66 0.62
N LEU A 648 10.38 21.71 0.99
CA LEU A 648 10.93 20.69 0.08
C LEU A 648 9.85 19.80 -0.54
N LEU A 649 8.88 19.36 0.28
CA LEU A 649 7.78 18.50 -0.17
C LEU A 649 6.96 19.16 -1.28
N GLY A 650 6.58 20.43 -1.07
CA GLY A 650 5.84 21.19 -2.07
C GLY A 650 6.64 21.43 -3.34
N SER A 651 7.96 21.64 -3.20
CA SER A 651 8.86 21.84 -4.33
C SER A 651 8.93 20.60 -5.25
N TYR A 652 9.03 19.40 -4.68
CA TYR A 652 8.98 18.16 -5.47
C TYR A 652 7.59 17.90 -6.06
N ALA A 653 6.51 18.18 -5.32
CA ALA A 653 5.15 17.99 -5.82
C ALA A 653 4.88 18.86 -7.04
N TYR A 654 5.28 20.14 -6.99
CA TYR A 654 5.15 21.05 -8.12
C TYR A 654 6.09 20.66 -9.28
N ALA A 655 7.32 20.26 -9.00
CA ALA A 655 8.23 19.82 -10.06
C ALA A 655 7.74 18.56 -10.81
N ASP A 656 7.13 17.58 -10.11
CA ASP A 656 6.53 16.39 -10.73
C ASP A 656 5.42 16.78 -11.70
N VAL A 657 4.44 17.56 -11.25
CA VAL A 657 3.29 17.94 -12.11
C VAL A 657 3.68 18.88 -13.25
N LEU A 658 4.62 19.80 -13.04
CA LEU A 658 5.13 20.65 -14.11
C LEU A 658 5.90 19.83 -15.16
N GLY A 659 6.53 18.73 -14.75
CA GLY A 659 7.05 17.70 -15.65
C GLY A 659 5.96 17.03 -16.48
N ILE A 660 4.85 16.65 -15.86
CA ILE A 660 3.68 16.09 -16.56
C ILE A 660 3.13 17.08 -17.59
N VAL A 661 2.95 18.35 -17.24
CA VAL A 661 2.51 19.42 -18.17
C VAL A 661 3.46 19.51 -19.38
N ALA A 662 4.77 19.53 -19.15
CA ALA A 662 5.75 19.70 -20.22
C ALA A 662 5.68 18.55 -21.25
N VAL A 663 5.53 17.31 -20.77
CA VAL A 663 5.45 16.12 -21.63
C VAL A 663 4.08 16.02 -22.31
N ALA A 664 2.98 16.30 -21.59
CA ALA A 664 1.63 16.33 -22.15
C ALA A 664 1.52 17.35 -23.30
N ASN A 665 2.04 18.56 -23.12
CA ASN A 665 2.03 19.58 -24.18
C ASN A 665 2.87 19.17 -25.40
N ARG A 666 3.96 18.42 -25.20
CA ARG A 666 4.74 17.82 -26.31
C ARG A 666 3.92 16.78 -27.06
N PHE A 667 3.27 15.87 -26.33
CA PHE A 667 2.40 14.85 -26.91
C PHE A 667 1.26 15.48 -27.72
N VAL A 668 0.49 16.39 -27.11
CA VAL A 668 -0.66 17.03 -27.76
C VAL A 668 -0.24 17.83 -29.00
N ARG A 669 0.88 18.55 -28.99
CA ARG A 669 1.35 19.25 -30.22
C ARG A 669 1.74 18.31 -31.35
N SER A 670 2.12 17.08 -31.05
CA SER A 670 2.45 16.08 -32.08
C SER A 670 1.20 15.48 -32.74
N THR A 671 0.05 15.62 -32.11
CA THR A 671 -1.23 15.04 -32.56
C THR A 671 -2.28 16.09 -32.94
N ALA A 672 -2.23 17.30 -32.39
CA ALA A 672 -3.27 18.33 -32.52
C ALA A 672 -3.06 19.28 -33.72
N PRO A 673 -4.12 19.98 -34.17
CA PRO A 673 -4.05 21.01 -35.21
C PRO A 673 -3.10 22.16 -34.85
N ALA A 674 -2.48 22.78 -35.87
CA ALA A 674 -1.41 23.76 -35.69
C ALA A 674 -1.77 25.02 -34.89
N GLY A 675 -3.05 25.41 -34.82
CA GLY A 675 -3.46 26.67 -34.19
C GLY A 675 -3.41 26.68 -32.65
N ALA A 676 -3.55 25.53 -31.99
CA ALA A 676 -3.38 25.40 -30.53
C ALA A 676 -1.91 25.36 -30.06
N ALA A 677 -0.94 25.32 -30.99
CA ALA A 677 0.47 25.11 -30.65
C ALA A 677 1.08 26.24 -29.81
N LYS A 678 0.62 27.49 -29.96
CA LYS A 678 1.14 28.66 -29.23
C LYS A 678 0.79 28.62 -27.74
N GLU A 679 -0.43 28.26 -27.41
CA GLU A 679 -0.92 28.21 -26.02
C GLU A 679 -0.28 27.04 -25.26
N LEU A 680 -0.14 25.88 -25.94
CA LEU A 680 0.57 24.72 -25.40
C LEU A 680 2.06 25.02 -25.17
N GLN A 681 2.69 25.78 -26.08
CA GLN A 681 4.07 26.26 -25.90
C GLN A 681 4.17 27.21 -24.71
N HIS A 682 3.25 28.17 -24.58
CA HIS A 682 3.24 29.10 -23.45
C HIS A 682 3.18 28.39 -22.10
N SER A 683 2.24 27.43 -21.97
CA SER A 683 2.06 26.62 -20.77
C SER A 683 3.32 25.79 -20.46
N GLN A 684 3.96 25.24 -21.50
CA GLN A 684 5.23 24.53 -21.37
C GLN A 684 6.36 25.45 -20.89
N ASP A 685 6.49 26.65 -21.46
CA ASP A 685 7.53 27.62 -21.09
C ASP A 685 7.33 28.14 -19.66
N GLN A 686 6.07 28.33 -19.23
CA GLN A 686 5.74 28.65 -17.84
C GLN A 686 6.18 27.53 -16.90
N ALA A 687 5.91 26.26 -17.23
CA ALA A 687 6.35 25.13 -16.44
C ALA A 687 7.88 25.07 -16.27
N HIS A 688 8.63 25.29 -17.37
CA HIS A 688 10.09 25.34 -17.31
C HIS A 688 10.62 26.48 -16.43
N ARG A 689 10.02 27.67 -16.54
CA ARG A 689 10.38 28.82 -15.70
C ARG A 689 10.14 28.55 -14.23
N LEU A 690 9.00 27.97 -13.85
CA LEU A 690 8.68 27.67 -12.46
C LEU A 690 9.62 26.61 -11.88
N VAL A 691 9.96 25.55 -12.62
CA VAL A 691 10.96 24.57 -12.16
C VAL A 691 12.33 25.21 -11.96
N ALA A 692 12.77 26.08 -12.88
CA ALA A 692 14.03 26.80 -12.72
C ALA A 692 14.04 27.68 -11.45
N ARG A 693 12.91 28.33 -11.11
CA ARG A 693 12.76 29.09 -9.86
C ARG A 693 12.86 28.18 -8.63
N LEU A 694 12.23 27.01 -8.64
CA LEU A 694 12.33 26.04 -7.54
C LEU A 694 13.78 25.53 -7.37
N GLN A 695 14.52 25.34 -8.47
CA GLN A 695 15.94 24.95 -8.43
C GLN A 695 16.84 26.07 -7.91
N GLN A 696 16.55 27.32 -8.26
CA GLN A 696 17.25 28.46 -7.67
C GLN A 696 17.04 28.52 -6.16
N HIS A 697 15.79 28.38 -5.70
CA HIS A 697 15.48 28.34 -4.27
C HIS A 697 16.19 27.19 -3.56
N ALA A 698 16.23 25.99 -4.16
CA ALA A 698 16.97 24.86 -3.60
C ALA A 698 18.46 25.17 -3.41
N THR A 699 19.07 25.93 -4.34
CA THR A 699 20.47 26.39 -4.22
C THR A 699 20.64 27.35 -3.04
N GLU A 700 19.73 28.31 -2.88
CA GLU A 700 19.71 29.25 -1.76
C GLU A 700 19.57 28.51 -0.41
N GLN A 701 18.69 27.52 -0.34
CA GLN A 701 18.49 26.70 0.86
C GLN A 701 19.73 25.88 1.23
N GLN A 702 20.43 25.28 0.26
CA GLN A 702 21.66 24.54 0.54
C GLN A 702 22.75 25.38 1.20
N VAL A 703 22.80 26.68 0.88
CA VAL A 703 23.73 27.64 1.47
C VAL A 703 23.25 28.12 2.84
N ALA A 704 21.95 28.39 2.98
CA ALA A 704 21.37 28.96 4.20
C ALA A 704 21.37 27.98 5.40
N ILE A 705 21.13 26.69 5.15
CA ILE A 705 21.04 25.67 6.20
C ILE A 705 22.42 25.45 6.83
N THR A 706 22.51 25.58 8.15
CA THR A 706 23.76 25.41 8.92
C THR A 706 23.46 24.76 10.27
N GLY A 707 24.38 23.95 10.81
CA GLY A 707 24.19 23.35 12.14
C GLY A 707 24.05 24.40 13.25
N SER A 708 24.76 25.54 13.14
CA SER A 708 24.59 26.68 14.06
C SER A 708 23.23 27.38 13.91
N GLY A 709 22.67 27.43 12.70
CA GLY A 709 21.30 27.89 12.46
C GLY A 709 20.26 26.99 13.13
N LEU A 710 20.42 25.68 12.98
CA LEU A 710 19.54 24.68 13.61
C LEU A 710 19.61 24.71 15.14
N ARG A 711 20.81 24.84 15.70
CA ARG A 711 20.97 25.03 17.14
C ARG A 711 20.20 26.26 17.63
N ARG A 712 20.34 27.41 16.95
CA ARG A 712 19.59 28.63 17.29
C ARG A 712 18.07 28.45 17.16
N HIS A 713 17.60 27.64 16.21
CA HIS A 713 16.18 27.30 16.08
C HIS A 713 15.69 26.46 17.27
N MET A 714 16.45 25.44 17.67
CA MET A 714 16.15 24.61 18.85
C MET A 714 16.22 25.38 20.18
N GLU A 715 16.96 26.50 20.23
CA GLU A 715 17.13 27.34 21.43
C GLU A 715 15.94 28.29 21.71
N ARG A 716 14.96 28.38 20.80
CA ARG A 716 13.83 29.33 20.92
C ARG A 716 12.96 29.06 22.15
N ASP A 717 12.64 27.80 22.45
CA ASP A 717 12.01 27.41 23.71
C ASP A 717 13.08 27.08 24.77
N ARG A 718 13.45 28.09 25.56
CA ARG A 718 14.46 27.95 26.63
C ARG A 718 14.07 26.89 27.67
N GLY A 719 12.77 26.68 27.93
CA GLY A 719 12.31 25.73 28.95
C GLY A 719 12.66 24.29 28.59
N VAL A 720 12.33 23.88 27.36
CA VAL A 720 12.68 22.55 26.86
C VAL A 720 14.17 22.45 26.57
N TRP A 721 14.74 23.47 25.93
CA TRP A 721 16.16 23.51 25.56
C TRP A 721 17.09 23.25 26.74
N ASP A 722 16.80 23.86 27.90
CA ASP A 722 17.60 23.70 29.11
C ASP A 722 17.65 22.24 29.60
N GLY A 723 16.58 21.47 29.43
CA GLY A 723 16.59 20.04 29.74
C GLY A 723 17.36 19.23 28.70
N VAL A 724 17.15 19.52 27.41
CA VAL A 724 17.73 18.76 26.32
C VAL A 724 19.25 18.93 26.22
N ARG A 725 19.78 20.15 26.43
CA ARG A 725 21.23 20.42 26.35
C ARG A 725 22.05 19.66 27.41
N MET A 726 21.42 19.27 28.52
CA MET A 726 22.08 18.55 29.61
C MET A 726 22.48 17.11 29.24
N LEU A 727 21.99 16.60 28.10
CA LEU A 727 22.37 15.29 27.58
C LEU A 727 23.74 15.29 26.86
N GLY A 728 24.34 16.46 26.63
CA GLY A 728 25.68 16.59 26.06
C GLY A 728 25.79 17.67 24.98
N GLU A 729 26.74 18.60 25.13
CA GLU A 729 26.97 19.70 24.18
C GLU A 729 27.67 19.23 22.90
N VAL A 730 28.58 18.26 23.01
CA VAL A 730 29.31 17.70 21.85
C VAL A 730 28.36 16.90 20.97
N GLU A 731 27.54 16.07 21.59
CA GLU A 731 26.51 15.25 20.94
C GLU A 731 25.44 16.11 20.29
N MET A 732 25.03 17.20 20.95
CA MET A 732 24.08 18.17 20.39
C MET A 732 24.65 18.86 19.15
N HIS A 733 25.92 19.30 19.20
CA HIS A 733 26.55 19.92 18.05
C HIS A 733 26.64 18.94 16.86
N GLY A 734 27.07 17.71 17.11
CA GLY A 734 27.12 16.66 16.08
C GLY A 734 25.73 16.34 15.49
N PHE A 735 24.69 16.30 16.32
CA PHE A 735 23.31 16.14 15.87
C PHE A 735 22.87 17.26 14.93
N CYS A 736 23.10 18.53 15.31
CA CYS A 736 22.74 19.67 14.46
C CYS A 736 23.47 19.65 13.10
N GLU A 737 24.75 19.27 13.06
CA GLU A 737 25.49 19.16 11.80
C GLU A 737 24.95 18.03 10.90
N GLU A 738 24.63 16.86 11.47
CA GLU A 738 24.07 15.75 10.70
C GLU A 738 22.66 16.07 10.18
N VAL A 739 21.83 16.74 10.97
CA VAL A 739 20.50 17.22 10.52
C VAL A 739 20.65 18.26 9.40
N ALA A 740 21.58 19.21 9.53
CA ALA A 740 21.84 20.19 8.47
C ALA A 740 22.28 19.52 7.17
N LYS A 741 23.19 18.54 7.26
CA LYS A 741 23.66 17.74 6.12
C LYS A 741 22.53 16.96 5.47
N ALA A 742 21.66 16.34 6.27
CA ALA A 742 20.51 15.58 5.77
C ALA A 742 19.49 16.46 5.04
N ALA A 743 19.20 17.65 5.58
CA ALA A 743 18.32 18.63 4.93
C ALA A 743 18.89 19.11 3.59
N LYS A 744 20.20 19.43 3.53
CA LYS A 744 20.89 19.80 2.29
C LYS A 744 20.85 18.70 1.24
N ALA A 745 21.00 17.44 1.66
CA ALA A 745 20.90 16.29 0.77
C ALA A 745 19.51 16.17 0.14
N GLY A 746 18.43 16.51 0.87
CA GLY A 746 17.08 16.59 0.32
C GLY A 746 16.97 17.61 -0.83
N TRP A 747 17.48 18.83 -0.60
CA TRP A 747 17.51 19.89 -1.61
C TRP A 747 18.42 19.59 -2.80
N GLU A 748 19.46 18.78 -2.62
CA GLU A 748 20.36 18.37 -3.71
C GLU A 748 19.62 17.62 -4.83
N GLY A 749 18.58 16.85 -4.49
CA GLY A 749 17.78 16.13 -5.48
C GLY A 749 16.99 17.07 -6.40
N MET A 750 16.51 18.21 -5.89
CA MET A 750 15.81 19.23 -6.69
C MET A 750 16.72 19.78 -7.80
N LEU A 751 18.01 19.97 -7.50
CA LEU A 751 19.01 20.43 -8.46
C LEU A 751 19.31 19.39 -9.55
N LYS A 752 19.07 18.10 -9.27
CA LYS A 752 19.27 17.00 -10.21
C LYS A 752 18.08 16.78 -11.15
N LEU A 753 16.93 17.37 -10.86
CA LEU A 753 15.74 17.28 -11.72
C LEU A 753 16.03 17.94 -13.07
N LYS A 754 15.64 17.26 -14.15
CA LYS A 754 15.70 17.80 -15.50
C LYS A 754 14.37 17.51 -16.16
N LEU A 755 13.62 18.56 -16.51
CA LEU A 755 12.42 18.43 -17.32
C LEU A 755 12.75 17.69 -18.63
N VAL A 756 11.83 16.81 -19.05
CA VAL A 756 11.98 15.94 -20.23
C VAL A 756 11.55 16.65 -21.50
#